data_AF-L0GH00-F1
#
_entry.id   AF-L0GH00-F1
#
_cell.length_a   1.000
_cell.length_b   1.000
_cell.length_c   1.000
_cell.angle_alpha   90.00
_cell.angle_beta   90.00
_cell.angle_gamma   90.00
#
_symmetry.space_group_name_H-M   'P 1'
#
loop_
_entity.id
_entity.type
_entity.pdbx_description
1 polymer ?
#
loop_
_entity_poly.entity_id
_entity_poly.type
_entity_poly.pdbx_seq_one_letter_code
_entity_poly.pdbx_strand_id
1 'polypeptide(L)'
;MDENRSSSLYFLTVAEERAETELKFTAECKNTAKIYAYDLSDKPYSDSFRDVLGVVVWAIYRRRNMMGHLSRLAIIEILPRFFKFLESVLIYRAEQLSGDTLRYFAEWLKKDKSLSYSTAASMYRKISPVFLQMSSHYKVSDSFIPVRNAFPKSSSLVSSCIGYDQEELKGILNAAVRGMRESASKFEKTYQPKWIGIAPPLEDVAPIGPSGSRSYWASEEYRIWWWENNCGCMRLNSNALYKLPKGQAFFQSTALDGKNGSVKYLSEFYDRIGAGPDYKPKYLGLPCPINYRTPWKKKDYLVWYWENKLGCRALSGSELKKIAPEFWGALKEYFGGRIKDFYKELGVYRWVQAEDLIPYYLLLLIRTQLNPFTVQRLTIDCLVPDPLNDGRVMINWKKYRSFKKGMTIPTDKGNDSWPAMIIKRVSAITESIREDGQDELWIANANRFKVSQPLGSSAFKRALQAFSRKHALTSSDGKPLSIQARLIRPAMAWSEYLRTEDMNYLQALLGHARLSTTADYLRRLDDPIFLTRRAVHQDAVFVRLSSAEDGSLISESLEASESTQGMHEALLNHCRDPMKSPVSGQKTGSLCSASNEVCLGCQNLIITFLDIKKYFCFIAFHDYLLQVGDITDLEHRKATSEKRFIWENYILVKYDSGVIERIRSEALSFPIPEWDISLYEERKHG
;
A
#
# COMPACT_ATOMS: atom_id res chain seq x y z
N MET A 1 62.10 0.58 -8.21
CA MET A 1 61.76 0.05 -9.55
C MET A 1 60.34 -0.46 -9.46
N ASP A 2 59.40 0.45 -9.75
CA ASP A 2 57.96 0.20 -9.80
C ASP A 2 57.58 -0.08 -11.24
N GLU A 3 57.42 -1.35 -11.61
CA GLU A 3 56.77 -1.73 -12.87
C GLU A 3 56.00 -3.03 -12.66
N ASN A 4 54.77 -2.91 -12.14
CA ASN A 4 53.64 -3.78 -12.50
C ASN A 4 52.32 -3.30 -11.87
N ARG A 5 51.95 -2.04 -12.12
CA ARG A 5 50.55 -1.60 -11.97
C ARG A 5 49.86 -1.81 -13.32
N SER A 6 49.03 -2.84 -13.41
CA SER A 6 48.16 -3.11 -14.55
C SER A 6 47.40 -1.84 -14.95
N SER A 7 47.70 -1.36 -16.15
CA SER A 7 47.34 -0.04 -16.70
C SER A 7 45.90 0.07 -17.24
N SER A 8 44.99 -0.84 -16.86
CA SER A 8 43.64 -0.91 -17.45
C SER A 8 42.49 -0.29 -16.62
N LEU A 9 42.75 0.22 -15.41
CA LEU A 9 41.70 0.63 -14.45
C LEU A 9 41.47 2.14 -14.28
N TYR A 10 42.25 3.01 -14.94
CA TYR A 10 42.26 4.45 -14.66
C TYR A 10 41.61 5.36 -15.71
N PHE A 11 41.11 4.83 -16.83
CA PHE A 11 40.46 5.67 -17.86
C PHE A 11 38.95 5.77 -17.65
N LEU A 12 38.46 6.99 -17.58
CA LEU A 12 37.04 7.30 -17.68
C LEU A 12 36.56 6.95 -19.09
N THR A 13 35.36 6.38 -19.20
CA THR A 13 34.72 6.27 -20.52
C THR A 13 34.35 7.65 -21.05
N VAL A 14 34.27 7.83 -22.38
CA VAL A 14 33.86 9.12 -22.99
C VAL A 14 32.55 9.66 -22.42
N ALA A 15 31.59 8.77 -22.10
CA ALA A 15 30.33 9.16 -21.49
C ALA A 15 30.46 9.57 -20.00
N GLU A 16 31.39 8.96 -19.26
CA GLU A 16 31.74 9.34 -17.89
C GLU A 16 32.48 10.70 -17.87
N GLU A 17 33.44 10.92 -18.76
CA GLU A 17 34.13 12.21 -18.93
C GLU A 17 33.14 13.32 -19.29
N ARG A 18 32.20 13.04 -20.19
CA ARG A 18 31.16 13.99 -20.55
C ARG A 18 30.27 14.33 -19.36
N ALA A 19 29.88 13.33 -18.55
CA ALA A 19 29.07 13.57 -17.36
C ALA A 19 29.81 14.41 -16.31
N GLU A 20 31.10 14.13 -16.09
CA GLU A 20 31.98 14.92 -15.20
C GLU A 20 32.16 16.35 -15.72
N THR A 21 32.38 16.51 -17.03
CA THR A 21 32.74 17.80 -17.62
C THR A 21 31.53 18.68 -17.87
N GLU A 22 30.39 18.14 -18.29
CA GLU A 22 29.17 18.92 -18.54
C GLU A 22 28.33 19.09 -17.26
N LEU A 23 28.54 18.28 -16.22
CA LEU A 23 27.67 18.13 -15.04
C LEU A 23 26.23 17.74 -15.38
N LYS A 24 26.04 17.16 -16.55
CA LYS A 24 24.74 16.77 -17.12
C LYS A 24 24.78 15.34 -17.56
N PHE A 25 23.67 14.63 -17.35
CA PHE A 25 23.51 13.29 -17.89
C PHE A 25 22.04 12.89 -17.98
N THR A 26 21.76 11.94 -18.87
CA THR A 26 20.48 11.24 -18.90
C THR A 26 20.63 9.85 -18.27
N ALA A 27 19.60 9.41 -17.57
CA ALA A 27 19.57 8.07 -16.99
C ALA A 27 18.15 7.51 -16.97
N GLU A 28 18.03 6.27 -17.43
CA GLU A 28 16.82 5.49 -17.27
C GLU A 28 16.54 5.23 -15.78
N CYS A 29 15.28 5.37 -15.38
CA CYS A 29 14.85 5.04 -14.04
C CYS A 29 14.73 3.54 -13.89
N LYS A 30 15.62 2.97 -13.08
CA LYS A 30 15.60 1.57 -12.62
C LYS A 30 14.19 1.02 -12.31
N ASN A 31 13.31 1.84 -11.74
CA ASN A 31 11.99 1.40 -11.27
C ASN A 31 10.86 1.56 -12.30
N THR A 32 11.02 2.37 -13.35
CA THR A 32 9.92 2.77 -14.25
C THR A 32 10.30 2.73 -15.72
N ALA A 33 11.56 2.43 -16.07
CA ALA A 33 12.13 2.49 -17.41
C ALA A 33 12.03 3.86 -18.13
N LYS A 34 11.47 4.88 -17.47
CA LYS A 34 11.41 6.25 -18.00
C LYS A 34 12.79 6.91 -17.96
N ILE A 35 13.14 7.59 -19.03
CA ILE A 35 14.39 8.36 -19.13
C ILE A 35 14.18 9.73 -18.45
N TYR A 36 15.15 10.14 -17.63
CA TYR A 36 15.17 11.45 -16.99
C TYR A 36 16.50 12.14 -17.27
N ALA A 37 16.46 13.46 -17.49
CA ALA A 37 17.63 14.31 -17.57
C ALA A 37 17.97 14.89 -16.19
N TYR A 38 19.26 14.97 -15.88
CA TYR A 38 19.78 15.56 -14.66
C TYR A 38 20.77 16.65 -15.06
N ASP A 39 20.55 17.84 -14.50
CA ASP A 39 21.39 19.00 -14.71
C ASP A 39 21.83 19.57 -13.36
N LEU A 40 23.16 19.55 -13.13
CA LEU A 40 23.78 20.11 -11.95
C LEU A 40 24.67 21.32 -12.28
N SER A 41 24.72 21.79 -13.54
CA SER A 41 25.58 22.93 -13.92
C SER A 41 25.14 24.23 -13.26
N ASP A 42 23.85 24.40 -13.04
CA ASP A 42 23.27 25.67 -12.58
C ASP A 42 23.09 25.72 -11.05
N LYS A 43 23.79 24.85 -10.31
CA LYS A 43 23.70 24.83 -8.84
C LYS A 43 24.54 25.96 -8.25
N PRO A 44 24.12 26.60 -7.13
CA PRO A 44 24.85 27.73 -6.54
C PRO A 44 26.31 27.46 -6.16
N TYR A 45 26.65 26.19 -5.91
CA TYR A 45 28.00 25.73 -5.56
C TYR A 45 28.80 25.21 -6.77
N SER A 46 28.22 25.24 -7.98
CA SER A 46 28.81 24.63 -9.19
C SER A 46 30.14 25.26 -9.59
N ASP A 47 30.21 26.60 -9.53
CA ASP A 47 31.42 27.33 -9.93
C ASP A 47 32.53 27.18 -8.89
N SER A 48 32.21 27.39 -7.61
CA SER A 48 33.19 27.33 -6.51
C SER A 48 33.74 25.93 -6.24
N PHE A 49 32.97 24.88 -6.54
CA PHE A 49 33.35 23.48 -6.27
C PHE A 49 33.33 22.61 -7.54
N ARG A 50 33.65 23.21 -8.70
CA ARG A 50 33.52 22.52 -10.00
C ARG A 50 34.22 21.18 -10.05
N ASP A 51 35.44 21.11 -9.54
CA ASP A 51 36.26 19.89 -9.56
C ASP A 51 35.65 18.78 -8.69
N VAL A 52 35.27 19.09 -7.44
CA VAL A 52 34.59 18.14 -6.55
C VAL A 52 33.22 17.73 -7.10
N LEU A 53 32.45 18.67 -7.65
CA LEU A 53 31.13 18.43 -8.21
C LEU A 53 31.20 17.53 -9.46
N GLY A 54 32.23 17.69 -10.29
CA GLY A 54 32.51 16.78 -11.41
C GLY A 54 32.61 15.34 -10.95
N VAL A 55 33.43 15.07 -9.93
CA VAL A 55 33.60 13.73 -9.36
C VAL A 55 32.32 13.21 -8.72
N VAL A 56 31.52 14.06 -8.07
CA VAL A 56 30.21 13.68 -7.54
C VAL A 56 29.24 13.28 -8.66
N VAL A 57 29.17 14.06 -9.75
CA VAL A 57 28.29 13.76 -10.90
C VAL A 57 28.73 12.47 -11.58
N TRP A 58 30.03 12.29 -11.79
CA TRP A 58 30.60 11.04 -12.26
C TRP A 58 30.17 9.85 -11.39
N ALA A 59 30.30 9.98 -10.07
CA ALA A 59 29.93 8.91 -9.14
C ALA A 59 28.43 8.57 -9.19
N ILE A 60 27.57 9.58 -9.33
CA ILE A 60 26.12 9.37 -9.52
C ILE A 60 25.85 8.71 -10.89
N TYR A 61 26.54 9.14 -11.94
CA TYR A 61 26.40 8.59 -13.30
C TYR A 61 26.86 7.13 -13.38
N ARG A 62 28.00 6.78 -12.78
CA ARG A 62 28.49 5.40 -12.74
C ARG A 62 27.50 4.48 -12.01
N ARG A 63 26.80 5.01 -11.00
CA ARG A 63 25.74 4.31 -10.26
C ARG A 63 24.35 4.39 -10.90
N ARG A 64 24.20 4.99 -12.09
CA ARG A 64 22.88 5.29 -12.70
C ARG A 64 21.96 4.08 -12.84
N ASN A 65 22.51 2.91 -13.17
CA ASN A 65 21.71 1.68 -13.35
C ASN A 65 21.30 1.04 -12.01
N MET A 66 21.98 1.40 -10.92
CA MET A 66 21.70 0.87 -9.58
C MET A 66 20.68 1.70 -8.80
N MET A 67 20.36 2.91 -9.27
CA MET A 67 19.53 3.89 -8.58
C MET A 67 18.23 4.24 -9.34
N GLY A 68 17.14 4.48 -8.61
CA GLY A 68 15.91 5.04 -9.19
C GLY A 68 15.92 6.57 -9.23
N HIS A 69 14.99 7.16 -9.98
CA HIS A 69 14.86 8.63 -10.13
C HIS A 69 14.74 9.37 -8.77
N LEU A 70 13.79 8.96 -7.91
CA LEU A 70 13.62 9.59 -6.59
C LEU A 70 14.85 9.44 -5.68
N SER A 71 15.60 8.35 -5.82
CA SER A 71 16.86 8.16 -5.07
C SER A 71 17.94 9.13 -5.54
N ARG A 72 18.03 9.38 -6.86
CA ARG A 72 18.93 10.40 -7.41
C ARG A 72 18.57 11.80 -6.92
N LEU A 73 17.29 12.18 -7.00
CA LEU A 73 16.82 13.48 -6.48
C LEU A 73 17.14 13.66 -5.00
N ALA A 74 16.87 12.64 -4.17
CA ALA A 74 17.17 12.70 -2.75
C ALA A 74 18.68 12.85 -2.45
N ILE A 75 19.56 12.32 -3.29
CA ILE A 75 21.01 12.56 -3.16
C ILE A 75 21.36 13.98 -3.58
N ILE A 76 20.82 14.46 -4.71
CA ILE A 76 21.03 15.83 -5.20
C ILE A 76 20.56 16.86 -4.17
N GLU A 77 19.45 16.61 -3.47
CA GLU A 77 18.95 17.45 -2.38
C GLU A 77 19.87 17.49 -1.14
N ILE A 78 20.75 16.49 -0.95
CA ILE A 78 21.72 16.46 0.15
C ILE A 78 22.97 17.27 -0.21
N LEU A 79 23.33 17.36 -1.51
CA LEU A 79 24.56 18.01 -1.98
C LEU A 79 24.76 19.44 -1.45
N PRO A 80 23.75 20.34 -1.40
CA PRO A 80 23.94 21.68 -0.83
C PRO A 80 24.53 21.68 0.57
N ARG A 81 24.17 20.70 1.42
CA ARG A 81 24.73 20.57 2.78
C ARG A 81 26.16 20.07 2.76
N PHE A 82 26.47 19.14 1.87
CA PHE A 82 27.84 18.65 1.71
C PHE A 82 28.77 19.77 1.23
N PHE A 83 28.37 20.54 0.22
CA PHE A 83 29.18 21.66 -0.26
C PHE A 83 29.29 22.80 0.76
N LYS A 84 28.22 23.10 1.53
CA LYS A 84 28.30 24.03 2.66
C LYS A 84 29.28 23.56 3.74
N PHE A 85 29.35 22.25 3.99
CA PHE A 85 30.36 21.69 4.88
C PHE A 85 31.77 21.86 4.30
N LEU A 86 31.99 21.51 3.02
CA LEU A 86 33.30 21.67 2.37
C LEU A 86 33.79 23.12 2.39
N GLU A 87 32.88 24.07 2.17
CA GLU A 87 33.15 25.51 2.33
C GLU A 87 33.64 25.85 3.74
N SER A 88 32.98 25.32 4.78
CA SER A 88 33.36 25.57 6.17
C SER A 88 34.73 24.99 6.58
N VAL A 89 35.25 24.03 5.81
CA VAL A 89 36.58 23.42 6.02
C VAL A 89 37.58 23.76 4.90
N LEU A 90 37.23 24.70 4.01
CA LEU A 90 38.06 25.21 2.92
C LEU A 90 38.59 24.13 1.95
N ILE A 91 37.76 23.14 1.63
CA ILE A 91 38.09 22.06 0.66
C ILE A 91 37.40 22.34 -0.68
N TYR A 92 38.15 22.65 -1.73
CA TYR A 92 37.58 23.04 -3.04
C TYR A 92 37.97 22.10 -4.19
N ARG A 93 39.02 21.29 -4.03
CA ARG A 93 39.52 20.34 -5.05
C ARG A 93 39.29 18.89 -4.62
N ALA A 94 39.10 18.01 -5.61
CA ALA A 94 38.85 16.59 -5.36
C ALA A 94 40.04 15.90 -4.66
N GLU A 95 41.26 16.33 -4.97
CA GLU A 95 42.52 15.80 -4.40
C GLU A 95 42.65 16.05 -2.89
N GLN A 96 41.94 17.05 -2.38
CA GLN A 96 41.92 17.39 -0.95
C GLN A 96 40.98 16.50 -0.13
N LEU A 97 40.19 15.64 -0.78
CA LEU A 97 39.25 14.74 -0.12
C LEU A 97 39.99 13.53 0.48
N SER A 98 39.76 13.26 1.76
CA SER A 98 40.38 12.16 2.51
C SER A 98 39.39 11.47 3.46
N GLY A 99 39.81 10.38 4.10
CA GLY A 99 39.00 9.70 5.11
C GLY A 99 38.50 10.62 6.24
N ASP A 100 39.28 11.64 6.59
CA ASP A 100 38.90 12.63 7.59
C ASP A 100 37.73 13.52 7.14
N THR A 101 37.65 13.84 5.85
CA THR A 101 36.57 14.66 5.30
C THR A 101 35.20 14.05 5.62
N LEU A 102 35.03 12.74 5.45
CA LEU A 102 33.75 12.05 5.69
C LEU A 102 33.45 11.85 7.17
N ARG A 103 34.48 11.75 8.00
CA ARG A 103 34.35 11.75 9.47
C ARG A 103 33.86 13.10 9.96
N TYR A 104 34.49 14.19 9.53
CA TYR A 104 34.08 15.55 9.89
C TYR A 104 32.72 15.93 9.32
N PHE A 105 32.37 15.47 8.12
CA PHE A 105 31.04 15.67 7.57
C PHE A 105 29.95 15.01 8.43
N ALA A 106 30.19 13.79 8.92
CA ALA A 106 29.25 13.11 9.82
C ALA A 106 29.07 13.89 11.14
N GLU A 107 30.17 14.38 11.73
CA GLU A 107 30.11 15.21 12.94
C GLU A 107 29.44 16.55 12.71
N TRP A 108 29.68 17.19 11.56
CA TRP A 108 29.03 18.43 11.16
C TRP A 108 27.51 18.25 11.04
N LEU A 109 27.05 17.15 10.42
CA LEU A 109 25.62 16.83 10.33
C LEU A 109 24.98 16.57 11.70
N LYS A 110 25.71 15.98 12.67
CA LYS A 110 25.21 15.77 14.04
C LYS A 110 24.98 17.09 14.78
N LYS A 111 25.78 18.11 14.48
CA LYS A 111 25.73 19.44 15.12
C LYS A 111 24.71 20.38 14.47
N ASP A 112 24.17 20.03 13.30
CA ASP A 112 23.17 20.85 12.61
C ASP A 112 21.83 20.85 13.37
N LYS A 113 21.56 21.95 14.07
CA LYS A 113 20.32 22.15 14.86
C LYS A 113 19.04 22.12 14.01
N SER A 114 19.14 22.28 12.68
CA SER A 114 17.98 22.18 11.78
C SER A 114 17.54 20.75 11.50
N LEU A 115 18.36 19.76 11.88
CA LEU A 115 18.11 18.35 11.62
C LEU A 115 17.92 17.58 12.94
N SER A 116 16.95 16.67 12.94
CA SER A 116 16.93 15.63 13.96
C SER A 116 18.10 14.65 13.76
N TYR A 117 18.58 14.03 14.83
CA TYR A 117 19.66 13.02 14.76
C TYR A 117 19.35 11.89 13.76
N SER A 118 18.08 11.45 13.69
CA SER A 118 17.65 10.41 12.76
C SER A 118 17.60 10.89 11.31
N THR A 119 17.23 12.17 11.08
CA THR A 119 17.28 12.81 9.75
C THR A 119 18.72 12.92 9.28
N ALA A 120 19.63 13.41 10.11
CA ALA A 120 21.06 13.51 9.82
C ALA A 120 21.66 12.13 9.47
N ALA A 121 21.35 11.11 10.27
CA ALA A 121 21.74 9.73 10.02
C ALA A 121 21.21 9.21 8.68
N SER A 122 19.95 9.51 8.34
CA SER A 122 19.37 9.10 7.06
C SER A 122 20.00 9.82 5.87
N MET A 123 20.38 11.09 6.00
CA MET A 123 21.05 11.83 4.94
C MET A 123 22.42 11.23 4.67
N TYR A 124 23.25 11.07 5.70
CA TYR A 124 24.57 10.47 5.57
C TYR A 124 24.51 9.10 4.89
N ARG A 125 23.65 8.19 5.40
CA ARG A 125 23.45 6.85 4.83
C ARG A 125 23.02 6.85 3.35
N LYS A 126 22.23 7.83 2.92
CA LYS A 126 21.75 7.92 1.53
C LYS A 126 22.87 8.31 0.57
N ILE A 127 23.77 9.21 0.98
CA ILE A 127 24.86 9.71 0.13
C ILE A 127 26.13 8.84 0.23
N SER A 128 26.33 8.06 1.31
CA SER A 128 27.50 7.18 1.48
C SER A 128 27.84 6.30 0.26
N PRO A 129 26.88 5.68 -0.46
CA PRO A 129 27.22 4.87 -1.64
C PRO A 129 27.82 5.70 -2.80
N VAL A 130 27.49 6.98 -2.88
CA VAL A 130 28.11 7.91 -3.85
C VAL A 130 29.52 8.25 -3.39
N PHE A 131 29.73 8.56 -2.11
CA PHE A 131 31.08 8.78 -1.56
C PHE A 131 32.00 7.56 -1.74
N LEU A 132 31.47 6.35 -1.48
CA LEU A 132 32.22 5.11 -1.74
C LEU A 132 32.53 4.91 -3.22
N GLN A 133 31.70 5.45 -4.13
CA GLN A 133 32.02 5.42 -5.55
C GLN A 133 33.07 6.47 -5.90
N MET A 134 33.07 7.64 -5.25
CA MET A 134 34.06 8.70 -5.43
C MET A 134 35.47 8.23 -5.05
N SER A 135 35.62 7.36 -4.04
CA SER A 135 36.94 6.83 -3.66
C SER A 135 37.60 5.97 -4.74
N SER A 136 36.87 5.58 -5.79
CA SER A 136 37.44 4.88 -6.94
C SER A 136 37.78 5.82 -8.11
N HIS A 137 37.76 7.14 -7.88
CA HIS A 137 38.12 8.15 -8.88
C HIS A 137 39.59 8.51 -8.77
N TYR A 138 40.28 8.70 -9.90
CA TYR A 138 41.72 8.95 -9.92
C TYR A 138 42.16 10.25 -9.21
N LYS A 139 41.25 11.23 -9.08
CA LYS A 139 41.48 12.49 -8.35
C LYS A 139 41.24 12.41 -6.84
N VAL A 140 40.72 11.30 -6.31
CA VAL A 140 40.29 11.20 -4.90
C VAL A 140 41.14 10.16 -4.18
N SER A 141 41.51 10.44 -2.93
CA SER A 141 42.25 9.48 -2.11
C SER A 141 41.45 8.19 -1.88
N ASP A 142 42.11 7.04 -1.98
CA ASP A 142 41.53 5.72 -1.62
C ASP A 142 41.03 5.69 -0.17
N SER A 143 41.54 6.57 0.69
CA SER A 143 41.10 6.72 2.09
C SER A 143 39.71 7.36 2.25
N PHE A 144 39.12 7.96 1.19
CA PHE A 144 37.82 8.65 1.20
C PHE A 144 36.64 7.68 1.33
N ILE A 145 36.61 6.89 2.41
CA ILE A 145 35.65 5.82 2.64
C ILE A 145 34.66 6.27 3.73
N PRO A 146 33.34 6.08 3.53
CA PRO A 146 32.35 6.42 4.54
C PRO A 146 32.59 5.75 5.88
N VAL A 147 32.41 6.50 6.98
CA VAL A 147 32.61 6.00 8.35
C VAL A 147 31.57 4.93 8.68
N ARG A 148 32.02 3.75 9.12
CA ARG A 148 31.14 2.68 9.59
C ARG A 148 30.40 3.15 10.84
N ASN A 149 29.09 2.89 10.87
CA ASN A 149 28.22 3.21 12.01
C ASN A 149 28.36 4.65 12.53
N ALA A 150 28.50 5.65 11.64
CA ALA A 150 28.67 7.04 12.03
C ALA A 150 27.57 7.60 12.96
N PHE A 151 26.40 6.94 13.02
CA PHE A 151 25.25 7.32 13.85
C PHE A 151 24.74 6.12 14.68
N PRO A 152 25.47 5.68 15.72
CA PRO A 152 25.20 4.43 16.43
C PRO A 152 23.85 4.42 17.17
N LYS A 153 23.42 5.58 17.68
CA LYS A 153 22.13 5.71 18.38
C LYS A 153 20.93 5.80 17.43
N SER A 154 21.16 5.88 16.12
CA SER A 154 20.05 6.11 15.18
C SER A 154 19.13 4.91 15.08
N SER A 155 19.68 3.68 15.19
CA SER A 155 18.95 2.42 15.12
C SER A 155 18.03 2.19 16.32
N SER A 156 18.48 2.55 17.53
CA SER A 156 17.69 2.44 18.77
C SER A 156 16.63 3.53 18.90
N LEU A 157 16.81 4.66 18.21
CA LEU A 157 15.83 5.76 18.12
C LEU A 157 14.80 5.57 17.00
N VAL A 158 14.98 4.59 16.10
CA VAL A 158 13.90 4.19 15.18
C VAL A 158 12.88 3.46 16.04
N SER A 159 11.69 4.04 16.21
CA SER A 159 10.55 3.34 16.84
C SER A 159 10.51 1.93 16.26
N SER A 160 10.56 0.94 17.16
CA SER A 160 10.34 -0.45 16.78
C SER A 160 9.09 -0.48 15.90
N CYS A 161 9.18 -1.12 14.73
CA CYS A 161 8.04 -1.32 13.83
C CYS A 161 7.09 -2.36 14.46
N ILE A 162 6.69 -2.13 15.72
CA ILE A 162 5.66 -2.87 16.42
C ILE A 162 4.42 -2.66 15.57
N GLY A 163 3.96 -3.75 14.95
CA GLY A 163 2.72 -3.72 14.18
C GLY A 163 1.53 -3.41 15.08
N TYR A 164 0.35 -3.31 14.49
CA TYR A 164 -0.91 -3.25 15.23
C TYR A 164 -1.04 -4.40 16.25
N ASP A 165 -1.63 -4.12 17.40
CA ASP A 165 -2.06 -5.18 18.30
C ASP A 165 -3.26 -5.95 17.73
N GLN A 166 -3.75 -6.94 18.48
CA GLN A 166 -4.81 -7.83 18.03
C GLN A 166 -6.16 -7.10 17.88
N GLU A 167 -6.46 -6.13 18.74
CA GLU A 167 -7.72 -5.38 18.69
C GLU A 167 -7.72 -4.39 17.53
N GLU A 168 -6.63 -3.64 17.38
CA GLU A 168 -6.42 -2.72 16.26
C GLU A 168 -6.47 -3.46 14.92
N LEU A 169 -5.78 -4.60 14.80
CA LEU A 169 -5.76 -5.40 13.57
C LEU A 169 -7.15 -5.96 13.25
N LYS A 170 -7.88 -6.44 14.26
CA LYS A 170 -9.27 -6.90 14.11
C LYS A 170 -10.20 -5.75 13.69
N GLY A 171 -10.03 -4.57 14.27
CA GLY A 171 -10.75 -3.36 13.90
C GLY A 171 -10.52 -2.98 12.43
N ILE A 172 -9.26 -2.96 12.00
CA ILE A 172 -8.88 -2.70 10.59
C ILE A 172 -9.49 -3.75 9.66
N LEU A 173 -9.39 -5.04 9.99
CA LEU A 173 -9.94 -6.12 9.18
C LEU A 173 -11.46 -6.00 9.03
N ASN A 174 -12.19 -5.81 10.14
CA ASN A 174 -13.64 -5.66 10.14
C ASN A 174 -14.08 -4.44 9.33
N ALA A 175 -13.40 -3.31 9.48
CA ALA A 175 -13.63 -2.13 8.68
C ALA A 175 -13.37 -2.41 7.19
N ALA A 176 -12.28 -3.10 6.84
CA ALA A 176 -11.94 -3.44 5.47
C ALA A 176 -13.01 -4.35 4.83
N VAL A 177 -13.52 -5.35 5.55
CA VAL A 177 -14.64 -6.18 5.06
C VAL A 177 -15.91 -5.34 4.86
N ARG A 178 -16.23 -4.45 5.79
CA ARG A 178 -17.40 -3.55 5.68
C ARG A 178 -17.26 -2.61 4.47
N GLY A 179 -16.11 -1.95 4.34
CA GLY A 179 -15.81 -1.06 3.22
C GLY A 179 -15.84 -1.78 1.87
N MET A 180 -15.36 -3.03 1.82
CA MET A 180 -15.46 -3.85 0.60
C MET A 180 -16.92 -4.10 0.21
N ARG A 181 -17.79 -4.45 1.16
CA ARG A 181 -19.23 -4.64 0.89
C ARG A 181 -19.91 -3.35 0.43
N GLU A 182 -19.53 -2.21 1.01
CA GLU A 182 -20.02 -0.91 0.57
C GLU A 182 -19.59 -0.61 -0.88
N SER A 183 -18.32 -0.83 -1.23
CA SER A 183 -17.83 -0.66 -2.61
C SER A 183 -18.52 -1.64 -3.58
N ALA A 184 -18.66 -2.90 -3.21
CA ALA A 184 -19.39 -3.91 -4.00
C ALA A 184 -20.83 -3.45 -4.27
N SER A 185 -21.53 -2.92 -3.26
CA SER A 185 -22.91 -2.43 -3.43
C SER A 185 -23.04 -1.26 -4.41
N LYS A 186 -21.96 -0.51 -4.64
CA LYS A 186 -21.91 0.60 -5.60
C LYS A 186 -21.56 0.13 -7.01
N PHE A 187 -20.54 -0.72 -7.15
CA PHE A 187 -19.91 -0.97 -8.44
C PHE A 187 -20.20 -2.35 -9.03
N GLU A 188 -20.63 -3.32 -8.23
CA GLU A 188 -20.98 -4.67 -8.72
C GLU A 188 -22.46 -4.77 -9.13
N LYS A 189 -23.27 -3.72 -8.88
CA LYS A 189 -24.66 -3.65 -9.32
C LYS A 189 -24.77 -3.03 -10.71
N THR A 190 -25.28 -3.78 -11.67
CA THR A 190 -25.66 -3.26 -12.98
C THR A 190 -27.02 -2.57 -12.87
N TYR A 191 -27.10 -1.33 -13.38
CA TYR A 191 -28.38 -0.65 -13.54
C TYR A 191 -29.29 -1.43 -14.48
N GLN A 192 -30.54 -1.60 -14.10
CA GLN A 192 -31.58 -2.23 -14.93
C GLN A 192 -32.47 -1.13 -15.52
N PRO A 193 -32.41 -0.88 -16.84
CA PRO A 193 -33.22 0.15 -17.49
C PRO A 193 -34.71 -0.12 -17.35
N LYS A 194 -35.49 0.93 -17.07
CA LYS A 194 -36.93 0.84 -16.81
C LYS A 194 -37.78 1.27 -18.00
N TRP A 195 -37.19 1.98 -18.96
CA TRP A 195 -37.87 2.76 -19.99
C TRP A 195 -37.36 2.46 -21.40
N ILE A 196 -36.36 1.58 -21.57
CA ILE A 196 -35.90 1.17 -22.90
C ILE A 196 -37.05 0.46 -23.63
N GLY A 197 -37.37 0.93 -24.83
CA GLY A 197 -38.47 0.40 -25.65
C GLY A 197 -39.87 0.82 -25.18
N ILE A 198 -39.98 1.65 -24.14
CA ILE A 198 -41.25 2.17 -23.62
C ILE A 198 -41.41 3.63 -24.05
N ALA A 199 -42.64 4.03 -24.36
CA ALA A 199 -42.97 5.41 -24.72
C ALA A 199 -42.61 6.40 -23.59
N PRO A 200 -42.29 7.67 -23.90
CA PRO A 200 -41.98 8.66 -22.88
C PRO A 200 -43.20 8.89 -21.96
N PRO A 201 -43.02 8.97 -20.63
CA PRO A 201 -44.11 9.10 -19.68
C PRO A 201 -44.70 10.52 -19.70
N LEU A 202 -45.63 10.78 -20.62
CA LEU A 202 -46.15 12.13 -20.93
C LEU A 202 -47.62 12.32 -20.58
N GLU A 203 -48.25 11.37 -19.91
CA GLU A 203 -49.71 11.28 -19.70
C GLU A 203 -50.27 12.48 -18.92
N ASP A 204 -49.52 12.95 -17.91
CA ASP A 204 -49.85 14.10 -17.06
C ASP A 204 -49.04 15.36 -17.41
N VAL A 205 -48.49 15.40 -18.63
CA VAL A 205 -47.68 16.52 -19.14
C VAL A 205 -48.49 17.30 -20.17
N ALA A 206 -48.50 18.62 -20.03
CA ALA A 206 -49.23 19.52 -20.93
C ALA A 206 -48.85 19.29 -22.41
N PRO A 207 -49.84 19.07 -23.30
CA PRO A 207 -49.57 18.79 -24.71
C PRO A 207 -49.04 20.04 -25.43
N ILE A 208 -48.49 19.81 -26.62
CA ILE A 208 -48.02 20.89 -27.51
C ILE A 208 -49.26 21.52 -28.14
N GLY A 209 -49.45 22.81 -27.92
CA GLY A 209 -50.55 23.57 -28.54
C GLY A 209 -50.22 24.00 -29.98
N PRO A 210 -51.18 24.66 -30.66
CA PRO A 210 -51.03 25.10 -32.06
C PRO A 210 -49.84 26.03 -32.31
N SER A 211 -49.42 26.79 -31.29
CA SER A 211 -48.25 27.67 -31.35
C SER A 211 -46.90 26.94 -31.26
N GLY A 212 -46.89 25.60 -31.19
CA GLY A 212 -45.68 24.79 -31.00
C GLY A 212 -45.16 24.77 -29.56
N SER A 213 -45.81 25.49 -28.63
CA SER A 213 -45.43 25.53 -27.21
C SER A 213 -46.35 24.66 -26.34
N ARG A 214 -45.79 24.07 -25.28
CA ARG A 214 -46.60 23.28 -24.31
C ARG A 214 -47.42 24.20 -23.41
N SER A 215 -48.72 23.92 -23.30
CA SER A 215 -49.68 24.71 -22.54
C SER A 215 -50.71 23.81 -21.88
N TYR A 216 -51.02 24.06 -20.61
CA TYR A 216 -52.11 23.36 -19.91
C TYR A 216 -53.43 23.49 -20.68
N TRP A 217 -53.68 24.67 -21.23
CA TRP A 217 -54.87 24.99 -22.01
C TRP A 217 -54.98 24.24 -23.34
N ALA A 218 -53.91 23.58 -23.80
CA ALA A 218 -53.97 22.72 -24.97
C ALA A 218 -54.61 21.34 -24.64
N SER A 219 -54.56 20.89 -23.38
CA SER A 219 -55.21 19.65 -22.94
C SER A 219 -56.71 19.85 -22.77
N GLU A 220 -57.48 18.89 -23.28
CA GLU A 220 -58.92 18.85 -23.10
C GLU A 220 -59.30 18.55 -21.65
N GLU A 221 -58.60 17.61 -21.03
CA GLU A 221 -58.77 17.22 -19.64
C GLU A 221 -58.56 18.40 -18.70
N TYR A 222 -57.53 19.23 -18.95
CA TYR A 222 -57.30 20.45 -18.17
C TYR A 222 -58.41 21.49 -18.36
N ARG A 223 -58.91 21.67 -19.59
CA ARG A 223 -60.03 22.59 -19.87
C ARG A 223 -61.30 22.14 -19.14
N ILE A 224 -61.60 20.84 -19.17
CA ILE A 224 -62.73 20.25 -18.44
C ILE A 224 -62.54 20.42 -16.94
N TRP A 225 -61.39 20.01 -16.39
CA TRP A 225 -61.08 20.15 -14.96
C TRP A 225 -61.21 21.60 -14.48
N TRP A 226 -60.66 22.56 -15.22
CA TRP A 226 -60.74 23.97 -14.85
C TRP A 226 -62.20 24.45 -14.86
N TRP A 227 -62.96 24.11 -15.91
CA TRP A 227 -64.37 24.48 -16.02
C TRP A 227 -65.22 23.88 -14.89
N GLU A 228 -65.08 22.59 -14.60
CA GLU A 228 -65.82 21.94 -13.50
C GLU A 228 -65.55 22.63 -12.17
N ASN A 229 -64.26 22.84 -11.83
CA ASN A 229 -63.86 23.34 -10.53
C ASN A 229 -64.02 24.87 -10.36
N ASN A 230 -64.08 25.65 -11.44
CA ASN A 230 -64.19 27.12 -11.36
C ASN A 230 -65.55 27.66 -11.80
N CYS A 231 -66.27 26.92 -12.65
CA CYS A 231 -67.59 27.30 -13.15
C CYS A 231 -68.72 26.44 -12.57
N GLY A 232 -68.42 25.48 -11.69
CA GLY A 232 -69.43 24.63 -11.05
C GLY A 232 -70.23 23.77 -12.03
N CYS A 233 -69.58 23.31 -13.10
CA CYS A 233 -70.22 22.57 -14.20
C CYS A 233 -71.33 23.34 -14.94
N MET A 234 -71.38 24.67 -14.83
CA MET A 234 -72.39 25.50 -15.51
C MET A 234 -71.88 26.07 -16.84
N ARG A 235 -72.79 26.21 -17.82
CA ARG A 235 -72.52 26.96 -19.06
C ARG A 235 -72.52 28.45 -18.75
N LEU A 236 -71.33 29.05 -18.67
CA LEU A 236 -71.16 30.49 -18.47
C LEU A 236 -70.89 31.21 -19.79
N ASN A 237 -71.38 32.44 -19.93
CA ASN A 237 -71.05 33.33 -21.06
C ASN A 237 -69.67 33.98 -20.89
N SER A 238 -69.15 34.61 -21.94
CA SER A 238 -67.82 35.25 -21.94
C SER A 238 -67.66 36.30 -20.82
N ASN A 239 -68.68 37.12 -20.56
CA ASN A 239 -68.64 38.14 -19.51
C ASN A 239 -68.55 37.53 -18.10
N ALA A 240 -69.24 36.43 -17.85
CA ALA A 240 -69.16 35.71 -16.58
C ALA A 240 -67.80 35.00 -16.42
N LEU A 241 -67.29 34.38 -17.49
CA LEU A 241 -65.97 33.75 -17.48
C LEU A 241 -64.85 34.76 -17.18
N TYR A 242 -64.88 35.96 -17.75
CA TYR A 242 -63.84 36.97 -17.51
C TYR A 242 -63.75 37.47 -16.06
N LYS A 243 -64.79 37.24 -15.25
CA LYS A 243 -64.77 37.53 -13.81
C LYS A 243 -64.08 36.44 -12.98
N LEU A 244 -63.82 35.26 -13.57
CA LEU A 244 -63.19 34.13 -12.92
C LEU A 244 -61.66 34.11 -13.12
N PRO A 245 -60.88 33.63 -12.15
CA PRO A 245 -59.42 33.52 -12.28
C PRO A 245 -59.01 32.65 -13.49
N LYS A 246 -58.31 33.25 -14.47
CA LYS A 246 -57.94 32.63 -15.75
C LYS A 246 -59.11 32.31 -16.70
N GLY A 247 -60.31 32.83 -16.46
CA GLY A 247 -61.45 32.56 -17.35
C GLY A 247 -61.29 33.17 -18.75
N GLN A 248 -60.52 34.26 -18.90
CA GLN A 248 -60.12 34.75 -20.23
C GLN A 248 -59.24 33.74 -20.98
N ALA A 249 -58.30 33.09 -20.28
CA ALA A 249 -57.43 32.08 -20.89
C ALA A 249 -58.22 30.80 -21.25
N PHE A 250 -59.17 30.39 -20.41
CA PHE A 250 -60.11 29.31 -20.74
C PHE A 250 -60.93 29.65 -22.00
N PHE A 251 -61.55 30.84 -22.05
CA PHE A 251 -62.32 31.31 -23.20
C PHE A 251 -61.49 31.33 -24.49
N GLN A 252 -60.25 31.80 -24.43
CA GLN A 252 -59.35 31.78 -25.59
C GLN A 252 -58.98 30.35 -26.00
N SER A 253 -58.84 29.43 -25.05
CA SER A 253 -58.44 28.05 -25.29
C SER A 253 -59.49 27.16 -25.97
N THR A 254 -60.75 27.61 -26.08
CA THR A 254 -61.79 26.84 -26.76
C THR A 254 -61.58 26.80 -28.28
N ALA A 255 -60.78 27.71 -28.83
CA ALA A 255 -60.35 27.66 -30.22
C ALA A 255 -59.14 26.72 -30.39
N LEU A 256 -59.36 25.56 -30.99
CA LEU A 256 -58.36 24.47 -31.08
C LEU A 256 -57.30 24.67 -32.18
N ASP A 257 -57.52 25.59 -33.12
CA ASP A 257 -56.70 25.82 -34.31
C ASP A 257 -55.80 27.07 -34.21
N GLY A 258 -55.58 27.59 -33.00
CA GLY A 258 -54.74 28.78 -32.77
C GLY A 258 -55.43 30.11 -33.12
N LYS A 259 -56.72 30.09 -33.44
CA LYS A 259 -57.54 31.29 -33.60
C LYS A 259 -57.91 31.91 -32.24
N ASN A 260 -58.41 33.13 -32.27
CA ASN A 260 -58.95 33.78 -31.08
C ASN A 260 -60.27 33.10 -30.66
N GLY A 261 -60.43 32.88 -29.34
CA GLY A 261 -61.67 32.37 -28.77
C GLY A 261 -62.87 33.22 -29.19
N SER A 262 -64.00 32.56 -29.47
CA SER A 262 -65.26 33.19 -29.85
C SER A 262 -66.41 32.53 -29.11
N VAL A 263 -67.55 33.22 -29.03
CA VAL A 263 -68.77 32.65 -28.41
C VAL A 263 -69.18 31.35 -29.10
N LYS A 264 -68.96 31.24 -30.42
CA LYS A 264 -69.18 30.02 -31.18
C LYS A 264 -68.32 28.86 -30.66
N TYR A 265 -67.01 29.05 -30.53
CA TYR A 265 -66.09 28.01 -30.02
C TYR A 265 -66.38 27.63 -28.58
N LEU A 266 -66.81 28.59 -27.75
CA LEU A 266 -67.22 28.31 -26.38
C LEU A 266 -68.48 27.43 -26.34
N SER A 267 -69.47 27.71 -27.20
CA SER A 267 -70.66 26.86 -27.32
C SER A 267 -70.30 25.46 -27.79
N GLU A 268 -69.49 25.35 -28.85
CA GLU A 268 -69.02 24.07 -29.37
C GLU A 268 -68.27 23.25 -28.31
N PHE A 269 -67.45 23.90 -27.47
CA PHE A 269 -66.80 23.24 -26.34
C PHE A 269 -67.82 22.64 -25.38
N TYR A 270 -68.81 23.42 -24.93
CA TYR A 270 -69.86 22.95 -24.02
C TYR A 270 -70.67 21.80 -24.62
N ASP A 271 -71.06 21.93 -25.89
CA ASP A 271 -71.86 20.92 -26.59
C ASP A 271 -71.06 19.61 -26.73
N ARG A 272 -69.77 19.71 -27.07
CA ARG A 272 -68.86 18.56 -27.22
C ARG A 272 -68.64 17.78 -25.94
N ILE A 273 -68.57 18.46 -24.79
CA ILE A 273 -68.41 17.80 -23.49
C ILE A 273 -69.75 17.38 -22.86
N GLY A 274 -70.89 17.77 -23.46
CA GLY A 274 -72.22 17.49 -22.93
C GLY A 274 -72.55 18.32 -21.68
N ALA A 275 -72.08 19.56 -21.59
CA ALA A 275 -72.33 20.44 -20.46
C ALA A 275 -73.82 20.81 -20.37
N GLY A 276 -74.55 20.17 -19.45
CA GLY A 276 -75.98 20.36 -19.24
C GLY A 276 -76.45 19.71 -17.93
N PRO A 277 -77.77 19.68 -17.65
CA PRO A 277 -78.31 19.15 -16.39
C PRO A 277 -77.91 17.70 -16.08
N ASP A 278 -77.72 16.88 -17.12
CA ASP A 278 -77.34 15.46 -16.97
C ASP A 278 -75.83 15.22 -16.98
N TYR A 279 -75.02 16.29 -16.97
CA TYR A 279 -73.57 16.17 -16.99
C TYR A 279 -73.06 15.49 -15.72
N LYS A 280 -72.22 14.46 -15.88
CA LYS A 280 -71.54 13.78 -14.77
C LYS A 280 -70.11 14.31 -14.65
N PRO A 281 -69.77 15.02 -13.56
CA PRO A 281 -68.43 15.57 -13.39
C PRO A 281 -67.36 14.49 -13.38
N LYS A 282 -66.28 14.73 -14.14
CA LYS A 282 -65.11 13.85 -14.25
C LYS A 282 -64.02 14.20 -13.26
N TYR A 283 -63.84 15.47 -12.96
CA TYR A 283 -62.73 15.98 -12.14
C TYR A 283 -63.12 17.03 -11.09
N LEU A 284 -64.41 17.23 -10.85
CA LEU A 284 -64.89 18.13 -9.79
C LEU A 284 -64.37 17.66 -8.42
N GLY A 285 -63.63 18.53 -7.73
CA GLY A 285 -62.99 18.22 -6.44
C GLY A 285 -61.77 17.29 -6.54
N LEU A 286 -61.37 16.85 -7.74
CA LEU A 286 -60.17 16.04 -7.95
C LEU A 286 -58.94 16.92 -8.29
N PRO A 287 -57.72 16.43 -8.02
CA PRO A 287 -56.49 17.08 -8.48
C PRO A 287 -56.46 17.27 -10.00
N CYS A 288 -55.75 18.31 -10.44
CA CYS A 288 -55.57 18.60 -11.86
C CYS A 288 -54.96 17.38 -12.59
N PRO A 289 -55.57 16.92 -13.70
CA PRO A 289 -55.06 15.75 -14.43
C PRO A 289 -53.71 16.01 -15.11
N ILE A 290 -53.35 17.28 -15.33
CA ILE A 290 -52.08 17.69 -15.92
C ILE A 290 -51.20 18.34 -14.84
N ASN A 291 -50.23 17.59 -14.33
CA ASN A 291 -49.35 18.02 -13.23
C ASN A 291 -48.18 18.87 -13.70
N TYR A 292 -47.71 18.66 -14.93
CA TYR A 292 -46.46 19.23 -15.42
C TYR A 292 -46.65 20.03 -16.70
N ARG A 293 -46.16 21.28 -16.71
CA ARG A 293 -46.13 22.10 -17.94
C ARG A 293 -45.15 21.55 -18.98
N THR A 294 -44.05 20.96 -18.55
CA THR A 294 -43.01 20.42 -19.44
C THR A 294 -42.55 19.05 -18.96
N PRO A 295 -42.13 18.15 -19.86
CA PRO A 295 -41.61 16.84 -19.48
C PRO A 295 -40.39 16.93 -18.56
N TRP A 296 -39.59 17.99 -18.72
CA TRP A 296 -38.40 18.26 -17.90
C TRP A 296 -38.69 18.46 -16.41
N LYS A 297 -39.94 18.77 -16.05
CA LYS A 297 -40.39 18.82 -14.67
C LYS A 297 -40.84 17.46 -14.13
N LYS A 298 -40.81 16.37 -14.90
CA LYS A 298 -41.18 15.03 -14.44
C LYS A 298 -39.94 14.16 -14.26
N LYS A 299 -39.68 13.67 -13.04
CA LYS A 299 -38.49 12.84 -12.74
C LYS A 299 -38.40 11.60 -13.63
N ASP A 300 -39.52 10.91 -13.86
CA ASP A 300 -39.55 9.71 -14.71
C ASP A 300 -39.14 10.01 -16.16
N TYR A 301 -39.51 11.20 -16.68
CA TYR A 301 -39.06 11.61 -18.00
C TYR A 301 -37.55 11.87 -18.04
N LEU A 302 -36.95 12.36 -16.95
CA LEU A 302 -35.48 12.51 -16.87
C LEU A 302 -34.79 11.15 -16.95
N VAL A 303 -35.32 10.14 -16.26
CA VAL A 303 -34.80 8.76 -16.35
C VAL A 303 -35.00 8.20 -17.75
N TRP A 304 -36.21 8.32 -18.31
CA TRP A 304 -36.53 7.89 -19.67
C TRP A 304 -35.58 8.52 -20.71
N TYR A 305 -35.33 9.83 -20.60
CA TYR A 305 -34.46 10.57 -21.51
C TYR A 305 -33.01 10.10 -21.38
N TRP A 306 -32.52 9.91 -20.16
CA TRP A 306 -31.18 9.41 -19.93
C TRP A 306 -30.98 7.98 -20.48
N GLU A 307 -31.97 7.11 -20.31
CA GLU A 307 -31.92 5.75 -20.86
C GLU A 307 -31.97 5.75 -22.39
N ASN A 308 -32.97 6.40 -22.97
CA ASN A 308 -33.27 6.28 -24.40
C ASN A 308 -32.49 7.25 -25.30
N LYS A 309 -32.09 8.44 -24.78
CA LYS A 309 -31.38 9.46 -25.57
C LYS A 309 -29.90 9.55 -25.23
N LEU A 310 -29.51 9.21 -24.00
CA LEU A 310 -28.10 9.24 -23.58
C LEU A 310 -27.46 7.84 -23.49
N GLY A 311 -28.26 6.78 -23.67
CA GLY A 311 -27.80 5.39 -23.73
C GLY A 311 -27.34 4.87 -22.37
N CYS A 312 -28.01 5.26 -21.29
CA CYS A 312 -27.64 4.92 -19.90
C CYS A 312 -26.20 5.33 -19.52
N ARG A 313 -25.57 6.25 -20.26
CA ARG A 313 -24.21 6.69 -19.98
C ARG A 313 -24.21 7.73 -18.87
N ALA A 314 -23.42 7.50 -17.84
CA ALA A 314 -23.16 8.54 -16.86
C ALA A 314 -22.28 9.61 -17.52
N LEU A 315 -22.80 10.80 -17.77
CA LEU A 315 -22.10 11.92 -18.42
C LEU A 315 -21.69 12.96 -17.36
N SER A 316 -20.64 13.73 -17.61
CA SER A 316 -20.24 14.87 -16.76
C SER A 316 -21.14 16.08 -17.05
N GLY A 317 -21.15 17.05 -16.13
CA GLY A 317 -21.92 18.29 -16.36
C GLY A 317 -21.47 19.05 -17.61
N SER A 318 -20.18 19.03 -17.93
CA SER A 318 -19.64 19.63 -19.17
C SER A 318 -20.08 18.88 -20.42
N GLU A 319 -20.08 17.54 -20.40
CA GLU A 319 -20.59 16.72 -21.52
C GLU A 319 -22.10 16.95 -21.71
N LEU A 320 -22.88 16.95 -20.63
CA LEU A 320 -24.32 17.20 -20.70
C LEU A 320 -24.66 18.60 -21.19
N LYS A 321 -23.94 19.63 -20.73
CA LYS A 321 -24.18 21.00 -21.20
C LYS A 321 -23.98 21.14 -22.72
N LYS A 322 -23.09 20.33 -23.31
CA LYS A 322 -22.83 20.31 -24.76
C LYS A 322 -23.83 19.45 -25.53
N ILE A 323 -24.18 18.28 -25.01
CA ILE A 323 -24.94 17.25 -25.75
C ILE A 323 -26.45 17.34 -25.48
N ALA A 324 -26.86 17.72 -24.27
CA ALA A 324 -28.26 17.76 -23.83
C ALA A 324 -28.51 18.91 -22.83
N PRO A 325 -28.52 20.17 -23.30
CA PRO A 325 -28.60 21.35 -22.44
C PRO A 325 -29.91 21.46 -21.65
N GLU A 326 -31.05 21.01 -22.20
CA GLU A 326 -32.35 21.02 -21.51
C GLU A 326 -32.39 20.01 -20.37
N PHE A 327 -31.85 18.80 -20.61
CA PHE A 327 -31.69 17.78 -19.57
C PHE A 327 -30.78 18.27 -18.45
N TRP A 328 -29.66 18.91 -18.80
CA TRP A 328 -28.78 19.56 -17.82
C TRP A 328 -29.50 20.63 -17.00
N GLY A 329 -30.30 21.49 -17.66
CA GLY A 329 -31.12 22.50 -16.99
C GLY A 329 -32.08 21.89 -15.98
N ALA A 330 -32.76 20.81 -16.36
CA ALA A 330 -33.68 20.08 -15.49
C ALA A 330 -32.97 19.45 -14.29
N LEU A 331 -31.81 18.80 -14.50
CA LEU A 331 -31.01 18.26 -13.41
C LEU A 331 -30.51 19.34 -12.46
N LYS A 332 -30.20 20.55 -12.96
CA LYS A 332 -29.77 21.66 -12.11
C LYS A 332 -30.88 22.06 -11.13
N GLU A 333 -32.12 22.07 -11.59
CA GLU A 333 -33.28 22.38 -10.76
C GLU A 333 -33.54 21.30 -9.70
N TYR A 334 -33.51 20.03 -10.10
CA TYR A 334 -33.79 18.92 -9.18
C TYR A 334 -32.69 18.63 -8.17
N PHE A 335 -31.42 18.76 -8.59
CA PHE A 335 -30.27 18.31 -7.81
C PHE A 335 -29.32 19.46 -7.42
N GLY A 336 -29.69 20.71 -7.69
CA GLY A 336 -28.84 21.88 -7.42
C GLY A 336 -27.54 21.88 -8.24
N GLY A 337 -27.55 21.25 -9.42
CA GLY A 337 -26.37 21.06 -10.27
C GLY A 337 -25.47 19.89 -9.87
N ARG A 338 -25.83 19.12 -8.85
CA ARG A 338 -25.10 17.93 -8.40
C ARG A 338 -25.51 16.69 -9.19
N ILE A 339 -25.03 16.60 -10.43
CA ILE A 339 -25.30 15.46 -11.33
C ILE A 339 -24.99 14.08 -10.72
N LYS A 340 -24.00 14.02 -9.83
CA LYS A 340 -23.66 12.79 -9.09
C LYS A 340 -24.81 12.27 -8.26
N ASP A 341 -25.71 13.13 -7.77
CA ASP A 341 -26.83 12.75 -6.92
C ASP A 341 -27.93 12.08 -7.77
N PHE A 342 -28.16 12.55 -9.00
CA PHE A 342 -29.03 11.86 -9.97
C PHE A 342 -28.56 10.43 -10.26
N TYR A 343 -27.28 10.25 -10.62
CA TYR A 343 -26.75 8.92 -10.88
C TYR A 343 -26.76 8.04 -9.62
N LYS A 344 -26.50 8.63 -8.44
CA LYS A 344 -26.58 7.91 -7.17
C LYS A 344 -28.00 7.41 -6.87
N GLU A 345 -29.05 8.20 -7.15
CA GLU A 345 -30.45 7.75 -7.02
C GLU A 345 -30.74 6.55 -7.93
N LEU A 346 -30.10 6.48 -9.09
CA LEU A 346 -30.20 5.34 -10.01
C LEU A 346 -29.25 4.18 -9.67
N GLY A 347 -28.39 4.32 -8.66
CA GLY A 347 -27.36 3.32 -8.35
C GLY A 347 -26.25 3.24 -9.39
N VAL A 348 -26.07 4.27 -10.21
CA VAL A 348 -25.05 4.36 -11.26
C VAL A 348 -23.85 5.14 -10.74
N TYR A 349 -22.65 4.57 -10.85
CA TYR A 349 -21.43 5.20 -10.35
C TYR A 349 -20.37 5.30 -11.46
N ARG A 350 -20.10 6.53 -11.92
CA ARG A 350 -19.02 6.80 -12.89
C ARG A 350 -17.65 6.99 -12.25
N TRP A 351 -17.64 7.54 -11.04
CA TRP A 351 -16.44 8.09 -10.43
C TRP A 351 -15.92 7.15 -9.36
N VAL A 352 -14.87 6.39 -9.69
CA VAL A 352 -14.14 5.54 -8.75
C VAL A 352 -13.18 6.42 -7.98
N GLN A 353 -13.34 6.48 -6.65
CA GLN A 353 -12.42 7.18 -5.75
C GLN A 353 -11.33 6.25 -5.23
N ALA A 354 -10.23 6.81 -4.75
CA ALA A 354 -9.20 6.00 -4.10
C ALA A 354 -9.76 5.27 -2.87
N GLU A 355 -10.63 5.94 -2.13
CA GLU A 355 -11.32 5.46 -0.93
C GLU A 355 -12.21 4.23 -1.20
N ASP A 356 -12.74 4.09 -2.42
CA ASP A 356 -13.53 2.92 -2.82
C ASP A 356 -12.66 1.67 -2.99
N LEU A 357 -11.35 1.85 -3.27
CA LEU A 357 -10.40 0.76 -3.51
C LEU A 357 -9.55 0.37 -2.29
N ILE A 358 -9.43 1.26 -1.30
CA ILE A 358 -8.65 1.00 -0.06
C ILE A 358 -9.08 -0.27 0.71
N PRO A 359 -10.37 -0.63 0.82
CA PRO A 359 -10.76 -1.87 1.51
C PRO A 359 -10.10 -3.11 0.89
N TYR A 360 -10.09 -3.20 -0.44
CA TYR A 360 -9.45 -4.27 -1.20
C TYR A 360 -7.92 -4.27 -1.00
N TYR A 361 -7.31 -3.08 -0.98
CA TYR A 361 -5.89 -2.93 -0.70
C TYR A 361 -5.50 -3.45 0.69
N LEU A 362 -6.26 -3.10 1.72
CA LEU A 362 -6.04 -3.56 3.10
C LEU A 362 -6.19 -5.08 3.22
N LEU A 363 -7.23 -5.65 2.61
CA LEU A 363 -7.45 -7.10 2.59
C LEU A 363 -6.31 -7.83 1.88
N LEU A 364 -5.81 -7.31 0.76
CA LEU A 364 -4.63 -7.89 0.10
C LEU A 364 -3.40 -7.87 1.01
N LEU A 365 -3.14 -6.76 1.73
CA LEU A 365 -2.01 -6.71 2.65
C LEU A 365 -2.13 -7.72 3.79
N ILE A 366 -3.32 -7.87 4.37
CA ILE A 366 -3.57 -8.80 5.46
C ILE A 366 -3.41 -10.25 4.97
N ARG A 367 -4.00 -10.59 3.82
CA ARG A 367 -4.06 -11.97 3.32
C ARG A 367 -2.77 -12.44 2.66
N THR A 368 -2.08 -11.57 1.94
CA THR A 368 -0.85 -11.93 1.21
C THR A 368 0.41 -11.64 2.01
N GLN A 369 0.29 -10.82 3.05
CA GLN A 369 1.39 -10.26 3.83
C GLN A 369 2.43 -9.53 2.98
N LEU A 370 2.21 -9.29 1.68
CA LEU A 370 3.16 -8.67 0.76
C LEU A 370 3.54 -7.24 1.19
N ASN A 371 4.68 -6.76 0.68
CA ASN A 371 5.12 -5.42 1.00
C ASN A 371 4.08 -4.41 0.47
N PRO A 372 3.69 -3.38 1.25
CA PRO A 372 2.75 -2.35 0.81
C PRO A 372 3.01 -1.77 -0.57
N PHE A 373 4.27 -1.47 -0.89
CA PHE A 373 4.66 -0.92 -2.19
C PHE A 373 4.61 -1.95 -3.32
N THR A 374 4.75 -3.24 -3.00
CA THR A 374 4.56 -4.31 -3.97
C THR A 374 3.08 -4.42 -4.33
N VAL A 375 2.18 -4.43 -3.34
CA VAL A 375 0.73 -4.50 -3.57
C VAL A 375 0.23 -3.28 -4.35
N GLN A 376 0.71 -2.07 -4.02
CA GLN A 376 0.37 -0.83 -4.74
C GLN A 376 0.77 -0.82 -6.21
N ARG A 377 1.65 -1.74 -6.65
CA ARG A 377 2.18 -1.82 -8.01
C ARG A 377 1.77 -3.10 -8.75
N LEU A 378 0.80 -3.84 -8.20
CA LEU A 378 0.20 -4.94 -8.94
C LEU A 378 -0.48 -4.41 -10.21
N THR A 379 -0.47 -5.27 -11.22
CA THR A 379 -1.10 -5.05 -12.53
C THR A 379 -2.30 -5.98 -12.68
N ILE A 380 -3.16 -5.72 -13.67
CA ILE A 380 -4.37 -6.53 -13.91
C ILE A 380 -4.06 -7.98 -14.31
N ASP A 381 -2.88 -8.24 -14.88
CA ASP A 381 -2.37 -9.53 -15.33
C ASP A 381 -1.54 -10.27 -14.26
N CYS A 382 -1.50 -9.77 -13.02
CA CYS A 382 -0.65 -10.36 -11.98
C CYS A 382 -1.10 -11.75 -11.48
N LEU A 383 -2.25 -12.25 -11.91
CA LEU A 383 -2.75 -13.58 -11.54
C LEU A 383 -2.22 -14.64 -12.50
N VAL A 384 -1.58 -15.67 -11.96
CA VAL A 384 -1.03 -16.81 -12.73
C VAL A 384 -1.56 -18.13 -12.16
N PRO A 385 -1.88 -19.13 -13.00
CA PRO A 385 -2.30 -20.45 -12.53
C PRO A 385 -1.16 -21.14 -11.75
N ASP A 386 -1.52 -22.01 -10.80
CA ASP A 386 -0.57 -22.90 -10.13
C ASP A 386 -0.11 -23.99 -11.12
N PRO A 387 1.21 -24.12 -11.40
CA PRO A 387 1.74 -25.13 -12.31
C PRO A 387 1.36 -26.57 -11.96
N LEU A 388 1.01 -26.83 -10.69
CA LEU A 388 0.66 -28.15 -10.20
C LEU A 388 -0.86 -28.37 -10.10
N ASN A 389 -1.67 -27.32 -10.18
CA ASN A 389 -3.12 -27.41 -10.03
C ASN A 389 -3.85 -26.22 -10.67
N ASP A 390 -4.49 -26.45 -11.81
CA ASP A 390 -5.27 -25.42 -12.52
C ASP A 390 -6.47 -24.88 -11.71
N GLY A 391 -6.91 -25.55 -10.65
CA GLY A 391 -7.93 -25.06 -9.71
C GLY A 391 -7.42 -23.94 -8.78
N ARG A 392 -6.10 -23.68 -8.76
CA ARG A 392 -5.45 -22.70 -7.89
C ARG A 392 -4.78 -21.58 -8.68
N VAL A 393 -4.56 -20.47 -7.98
CA VAL A 393 -4.00 -19.24 -8.55
C VAL A 393 -3.03 -18.58 -7.58
N MET A 394 -1.96 -18.03 -8.12
CA MET A 394 -0.94 -17.27 -7.42
C MET A 394 -0.92 -15.82 -7.91
N ILE A 395 -0.37 -14.93 -7.08
CA ILE A 395 -0.06 -13.56 -7.48
C ILE A 395 1.41 -13.49 -7.83
N ASN A 396 1.71 -13.19 -9.09
CA ASN A 396 3.04 -12.83 -9.55
C ASN A 396 3.33 -11.38 -9.17
N TRP A 397 4.42 -11.15 -8.45
CA TRP A 397 4.76 -9.82 -7.94
C TRP A 397 6.22 -9.46 -8.18
N LYS A 398 6.48 -8.16 -8.34
CA LYS A 398 7.82 -7.60 -8.50
C LYS A 398 8.10 -6.51 -7.46
N LYS A 399 9.16 -6.69 -6.68
CA LYS A 399 9.69 -5.70 -5.75
C LYS A 399 10.72 -4.82 -6.45
N TYR A 400 10.26 -3.71 -7.03
CA TYR A 400 11.08 -2.80 -7.85
C TYR A 400 12.39 -2.34 -7.19
N ARG A 401 12.37 -1.99 -5.89
CA ARG A 401 13.58 -1.50 -5.19
C ARG A 401 14.76 -2.49 -5.21
N SER A 402 14.47 -3.78 -5.25
CA SER A 402 15.47 -4.86 -5.21
C SER A 402 15.39 -5.77 -6.44
N PHE A 403 14.56 -5.44 -7.43
CA PHE A 403 14.24 -6.28 -8.60
C PHE A 403 13.85 -7.72 -8.32
N LYS A 404 13.51 -8.06 -7.08
CA LYS A 404 13.10 -9.40 -6.72
C LYS A 404 11.72 -9.66 -7.29
N LYS A 405 11.56 -10.78 -8.00
CA LYS A 405 10.27 -11.31 -8.40
C LYS A 405 9.92 -12.50 -7.50
N GLY A 406 8.65 -12.82 -7.41
CA GLY A 406 8.19 -13.99 -6.71
C GLY A 406 6.70 -14.23 -6.95
N MET A 407 6.23 -15.35 -6.44
CA MET A 407 4.82 -15.73 -6.47
C MET A 407 4.34 -15.93 -5.04
N THR A 408 3.07 -15.67 -4.78
CA THR A 408 2.45 -16.05 -3.49
C THR A 408 2.17 -17.54 -3.47
N ILE A 409 1.87 -18.07 -2.28
CA ILE A 409 1.33 -19.43 -2.12
C ILE A 409 0.03 -19.54 -2.96
N PRO A 410 -0.17 -20.64 -3.72
CA PRO A 410 -1.40 -20.88 -4.46
C PRO A 410 -2.65 -20.87 -3.58
N THR A 411 -3.72 -20.26 -4.08
CA THR A 411 -5.02 -20.19 -3.39
C THR A 411 -6.14 -20.68 -4.29
N ASP A 412 -7.19 -21.27 -3.71
CA ASP A 412 -8.31 -21.82 -4.49
C ASP A 412 -9.10 -20.71 -5.20
N LYS A 413 -9.50 -20.96 -6.45
CA LYS A 413 -10.18 -19.97 -7.30
C LYS A 413 -11.58 -19.56 -6.81
N GLY A 414 -12.26 -20.38 -6.00
CA GLY A 414 -13.71 -20.30 -5.78
C GLY A 414 -14.21 -19.51 -4.57
N ASN A 415 -13.34 -18.99 -3.69
CA ASN A 415 -13.81 -18.31 -2.47
C ASN A 415 -13.62 -16.78 -2.55
N ASP A 416 -14.72 -16.06 -2.35
CA ASP A 416 -14.88 -14.62 -2.54
C ASP A 416 -13.93 -13.75 -1.70
N SER A 417 -13.37 -14.29 -0.62
CA SER A 417 -12.47 -13.55 0.28
C SER A 417 -10.99 -13.70 -0.05
N TRP A 418 -10.62 -14.47 -1.08
CA TRP A 418 -9.23 -14.74 -1.41
C TRP A 418 -8.56 -13.62 -2.22
N PRO A 419 -7.22 -13.49 -2.15
CA PRO A 419 -6.47 -12.46 -2.85
C PRO A 419 -6.76 -12.37 -4.35
N ALA A 420 -6.94 -13.51 -5.02
CA ALA A 420 -7.27 -13.53 -6.43
C ALA A 420 -8.66 -12.96 -6.75
N MET A 421 -9.66 -13.26 -5.93
CA MET A 421 -11.00 -12.67 -6.11
C MET A 421 -11.01 -11.18 -5.83
N ILE A 422 -10.23 -10.73 -4.84
CA ILE A 422 -10.04 -9.29 -4.59
C ILE A 422 -9.44 -8.59 -5.82
N ILE A 423 -8.41 -9.17 -6.43
CA ILE A 423 -7.80 -8.62 -7.65
C ILE A 423 -8.82 -8.56 -8.79
N LYS A 424 -9.54 -9.67 -9.06
CA LYS A 424 -10.57 -9.69 -10.11
C LYS A 424 -11.67 -8.66 -9.89
N ARG A 425 -12.14 -8.47 -8.65
CA ARG A 425 -13.13 -7.44 -8.31
C ARG A 425 -12.62 -6.04 -8.58
N VAL A 426 -11.39 -5.72 -8.16
CA VAL A 426 -10.78 -4.41 -8.45
C VAL A 426 -10.62 -4.19 -9.96
N SER A 427 -10.21 -5.22 -10.70
CA SER A 427 -10.13 -5.16 -12.17
C SER A 427 -11.50 -4.85 -12.78
N ALA A 428 -12.57 -5.53 -12.35
CA ALA A 428 -13.94 -5.28 -12.84
C ALA A 428 -14.44 -3.87 -12.49
N ILE A 429 -14.21 -3.40 -11.26
CA ILE A 429 -14.58 -2.03 -10.83
C ILE A 429 -13.89 -0.98 -11.69
N THR A 430 -12.64 -1.23 -12.07
CA THR A 430 -11.80 -0.26 -12.80
C THR A 430 -11.86 -0.41 -14.32
N GLU A 431 -12.50 -1.46 -14.84
CA GLU A 431 -12.56 -1.79 -16.26
C GLU A 431 -13.11 -0.62 -17.11
N SER A 432 -14.28 -0.10 -16.74
CA SER A 432 -14.95 0.97 -17.49
C SER A 432 -14.21 2.31 -17.53
N ILE A 433 -13.23 2.49 -16.65
CA ILE A 433 -12.44 3.74 -16.56
C ILE A 433 -11.01 3.55 -17.06
N ARG A 434 -10.63 2.34 -17.48
CA ARG A 434 -9.27 2.01 -17.92
C ARG A 434 -9.04 2.53 -19.33
N GLU A 435 -7.90 3.19 -19.53
CA GLU A 435 -7.44 3.62 -20.86
C GLU A 435 -6.58 2.53 -21.51
N ASP A 436 -6.46 2.56 -22.84
CA ASP A 436 -5.66 1.58 -23.57
C ASP A 436 -4.17 1.65 -23.15
N GLY A 437 -3.54 0.48 -22.99
CA GLY A 437 -2.17 0.35 -22.47
C GLY A 437 -1.99 0.65 -20.97
N GLN A 438 -3.07 0.86 -20.20
CA GLN A 438 -3.01 1.07 -18.75
C GLN A 438 -3.13 -0.25 -17.98
N ASP A 439 -2.02 -0.75 -17.44
CA ASP A 439 -1.97 -2.06 -16.78
C ASP A 439 -2.12 -2.00 -15.25
N GLU A 440 -2.05 -0.82 -14.62
CA GLU A 440 -2.08 -0.72 -13.16
C GLU A 440 -3.39 -1.22 -12.57
N LEU A 441 -3.32 -2.04 -11.52
CA LEU A 441 -4.51 -2.52 -10.82
C LEU A 441 -5.27 -1.37 -10.13
N TRP A 442 -4.53 -0.38 -9.62
CA TRP A 442 -5.07 0.70 -8.79
C TRP A 442 -5.20 1.99 -9.58
N ILE A 443 -6.36 2.19 -10.21
CA ILE A 443 -6.68 3.41 -10.97
C ILE A 443 -7.96 4.06 -10.44
N ALA A 444 -8.03 5.39 -10.52
CA ALA A 444 -9.19 6.16 -10.12
C ALA A 444 -9.41 7.33 -11.08
N ASN A 445 -10.67 7.63 -11.39
CA ASN A 445 -11.05 8.75 -12.27
C ASN A 445 -11.77 9.88 -11.51
N ALA A 446 -12.02 9.74 -10.20
CA ALA A 446 -12.63 10.78 -9.38
C ALA A 446 -11.67 11.93 -8.99
N ASN A 447 -10.69 12.25 -9.83
CA ASN A 447 -9.77 13.36 -9.61
C ASN A 447 -10.32 14.69 -10.17
N ARG A 448 -9.53 15.77 -10.06
CA ARG A 448 -9.89 17.12 -10.54
C ARG A 448 -10.16 17.15 -12.06
N PHE A 449 -9.45 16.31 -12.82
CA PHE A 449 -9.49 16.30 -14.27
C PHE A 449 -10.50 15.29 -14.85
N LYS A 450 -11.06 14.41 -14.00
CA LYS A 450 -12.05 13.40 -14.41
C LYS A 450 -11.54 12.37 -15.43
N VAL A 451 -10.23 12.15 -15.47
CA VAL A 451 -9.53 11.19 -16.34
C VAL A 451 -8.98 10.02 -15.53
N SER A 452 -8.69 8.88 -16.15
CA SER A 452 -8.10 7.75 -15.45
C SER A 452 -6.68 8.07 -14.99
N GLN A 453 -6.37 7.84 -13.71
CA GLN A 453 -5.00 8.00 -13.20
C GLN A 453 -4.63 6.89 -12.21
N PRO A 454 -3.40 6.35 -12.29
CA PRO A 454 -2.87 5.45 -11.28
C PRO A 454 -2.78 6.10 -9.89
N LEU A 455 -3.08 5.32 -8.85
CA LEU A 455 -2.96 5.79 -7.47
C LEU A 455 -1.50 5.86 -7.02
N GLY A 456 -0.99 7.08 -6.82
CA GLY A 456 0.32 7.31 -6.21
C GLY A 456 0.32 7.09 -4.68
N SER A 457 1.51 6.98 -4.08
CA SER A 457 1.65 6.73 -2.62
C SER A 457 0.96 7.79 -1.75
N SER A 458 0.93 9.05 -2.18
CA SER A 458 0.21 10.12 -1.48
C SER A 458 -1.31 9.94 -1.54
N ALA A 459 -1.84 9.39 -2.63
CA ALA A 459 -3.26 9.08 -2.75
C ALA A 459 -3.65 7.93 -1.80
N PHE A 460 -2.86 6.85 -1.78
CA PHE A 460 -3.04 5.77 -0.80
C PHE A 460 -3.00 6.27 0.65
N LYS A 461 -2.02 7.12 1.00
CA LYS A 461 -1.92 7.68 2.35
C LYS A 461 -3.16 8.48 2.75
N ARG A 462 -3.64 9.37 1.88
CA ARG A 462 -4.86 10.16 2.14
C ARG A 462 -6.09 9.28 2.25
N ALA A 463 -6.24 8.32 1.35
CA ALA A 463 -7.39 7.44 1.33
C ALA A 463 -7.42 6.50 2.55
N LEU A 464 -6.27 6.02 3.04
CA LEU A 464 -6.18 5.28 4.31
C LEU A 464 -6.60 6.14 5.51
N GLN A 465 -6.22 7.42 5.54
CA GLN A 465 -6.63 8.34 6.60
C GLN A 465 -8.15 8.62 6.54
N ALA A 466 -8.69 8.84 5.35
CA ALA A 466 -10.12 9.02 5.14
C ALA A 466 -10.91 7.77 5.54
N PHE A 467 -10.41 6.59 5.17
CA PHE A 467 -10.97 5.30 5.54
C PHE A 467 -11.00 5.11 7.06
N SER A 468 -9.89 5.42 7.75
CA SER A 468 -9.82 5.31 9.21
C SER A 468 -10.84 6.19 9.92
N ARG A 469 -10.99 7.45 9.47
CA ARG A 469 -11.99 8.39 10.01
C ARG A 469 -13.41 7.93 9.75
N LYS A 470 -13.69 7.48 8.52
CA LYS A 470 -15.02 7.00 8.11
C LYS A 470 -15.50 5.83 8.96
N HIS A 471 -14.61 4.93 9.34
CA HIS A 471 -14.92 3.75 10.15
C HIS A 471 -14.66 3.95 11.65
N ALA A 472 -14.36 5.18 12.09
CA ALA A 472 -14.11 5.52 13.49
C ALA A 472 -13.12 4.57 14.19
N LEU A 473 -12.05 4.18 13.50
CA LEU A 473 -11.07 3.27 14.08
C LEU A 473 -10.31 3.94 15.21
N THR A 474 -10.17 3.22 16.32
CA THR A 474 -9.46 3.66 17.52
C THR A 474 -8.25 2.77 17.78
N SER A 475 -7.20 3.37 18.31
CA SER A 475 -6.06 2.67 18.90
C SER A 475 -6.42 2.20 20.30
N SER A 476 -5.58 1.36 20.89
CA SER A 476 -5.80 0.75 22.21
C SER A 476 -5.81 1.77 23.36
N ASP A 477 -5.13 2.91 23.21
CA ASP A 477 -5.24 4.06 24.11
C ASP A 477 -6.41 5.01 23.77
N GLY A 478 -7.42 4.53 23.03
CA GLY A 478 -8.69 5.21 22.77
C GLY A 478 -8.64 6.37 21.76
N LYS A 479 -7.46 6.67 21.21
CA LYS A 479 -7.28 7.75 20.23
C LYS A 479 -7.66 7.32 18.82
N PRO A 480 -8.01 8.25 17.91
CA PRO A 480 -8.23 7.92 16.50
C PRO A 480 -7.01 7.24 15.86
N LEU A 481 -7.20 6.04 15.34
CA LEU A 481 -6.15 5.25 14.71
C LEU A 481 -5.79 5.86 13.35
N SER A 482 -4.50 5.96 13.06
CA SER A 482 -4.00 6.36 11.73
C SER A 482 -3.37 5.16 11.05
N ILE A 483 -4.07 4.58 10.06
CA ILE A 483 -3.58 3.39 9.39
C ILE A 483 -2.32 3.71 8.58
N GLN A 484 -1.26 2.94 8.85
CA GLN A 484 0.01 2.90 8.17
C GLN A 484 0.18 1.50 7.60
N ALA A 485 0.08 1.36 6.28
CA ALA A 485 0.18 0.07 5.59
C ALA A 485 1.45 -0.74 5.98
N ARG A 486 2.56 -0.06 6.31
CA ARG A 486 3.81 -0.69 6.74
C ARG A 486 3.71 -1.47 8.05
N LEU A 487 2.74 -1.17 8.91
CA LEU A 487 2.55 -1.80 10.22
C LEU A 487 1.67 -3.05 10.17
N ILE A 488 0.94 -3.27 9.07
CA ILE A 488 0.10 -4.47 8.88
C ILE A 488 0.98 -5.72 8.81
N ARG A 489 2.10 -5.67 8.08
CA ARG A 489 2.97 -6.83 7.89
C ARG A 489 3.64 -7.29 9.19
N PRO A 490 4.22 -6.42 10.04
CA PRO A 490 4.65 -6.81 11.38
C PRO A 490 3.51 -7.34 12.28
N ALA A 491 2.30 -6.78 12.18
CA ALA A 491 1.14 -7.25 12.96
C ALA A 491 0.74 -8.68 12.56
N MET A 492 0.69 -8.95 11.25
CA MET A 492 0.42 -10.30 10.73
C MET A 492 1.55 -11.27 11.07
N ALA A 493 2.81 -10.83 10.97
CA ALA A 493 3.95 -11.64 11.35
C ALA A 493 3.88 -12.09 12.81
N TRP A 494 3.50 -11.16 13.70
CA TRP A 494 3.23 -11.46 15.09
C TRP A 494 2.10 -12.48 15.28
N SER A 495 0.96 -12.24 14.62
CA SER A 495 -0.20 -13.14 14.71
C SER A 495 0.11 -14.55 14.19
N GLU A 496 0.88 -14.69 13.11
CA GLU A 496 1.28 -15.99 12.58
C GLU A 496 2.30 -16.67 13.49
N TYR A 497 3.26 -15.92 14.04
CA TYR A 497 4.18 -16.47 15.04
C TYR A 497 3.44 -17.00 16.25
N LEU A 498 2.47 -16.25 16.79
CA LEU A 498 1.62 -16.72 17.88
C LEU A 498 0.83 -17.99 17.50
N ARG A 499 0.58 -18.24 16.22
CA ARG A 499 -0.14 -19.44 15.79
C ARG A 499 0.80 -20.64 15.60
N THR A 500 2.03 -20.42 15.14
CA THR A 500 2.93 -21.50 14.71
C THR A 500 4.15 -21.70 15.59
N GLU A 501 4.58 -20.69 16.33
CA GLU A 501 5.82 -20.66 17.12
C GLU A 501 7.09 -21.01 16.32
N ASP A 502 7.02 -20.93 14.98
CA ASP A 502 8.08 -21.30 14.05
C ASP A 502 8.60 -20.06 13.29
N MET A 503 9.84 -19.67 13.58
CA MET A 503 10.51 -18.53 12.99
C MET A 503 10.90 -18.74 11.52
N ASN A 504 11.16 -19.98 11.12
CA ASN A 504 11.55 -20.31 9.76
C ASN A 504 10.33 -20.34 8.84
N TYR A 505 9.22 -20.93 9.31
CA TYR A 505 7.93 -20.78 8.66
C TYR A 505 7.61 -19.30 8.44
N LEU A 506 7.77 -18.49 9.48
CA LEU A 506 7.52 -17.05 9.39
C LEU A 506 8.50 -16.34 8.43
N GLN A 507 9.78 -16.70 8.43
CA GLN A 507 10.78 -16.15 7.50
C GLN A 507 10.41 -16.46 6.05
N ALA A 508 10.01 -17.70 5.77
CA ALA A 508 9.59 -18.15 4.45
C ALA A 508 8.30 -17.43 4.01
N LEU A 509 7.29 -17.37 4.88
CA LEU A 509 6.04 -16.64 4.66
C LEU A 509 6.30 -15.16 4.34
N LEU A 510 7.26 -14.55 5.04
CA LEU A 510 7.68 -13.17 4.82
C LEU A 510 8.74 -13.01 3.71
N GLY A 511 9.20 -14.07 3.04
CA GLY A 511 10.24 -13.99 2.00
C GLY A 511 11.48 -13.19 2.44
N HIS A 512 11.85 -13.28 3.72
CA HIS A 512 13.00 -12.60 4.27
C HIS A 512 14.26 -13.41 4.03
N ALA A 513 15.32 -12.75 3.54
CA ALA A 513 16.58 -13.44 3.26
C ALA A 513 17.39 -13.77 4.53
N ARG A 514 17.09 -13.11 5.65
CA ARG A 514 17.78 -13.29 6.94
C ARG A 514 16.76 -13.44 8.03
N LEU A 515 16.96 -14.41 8.91
CA LEU A 515 16.10 -14.66 10.07
C LEU A 515 16.10 -13.45 11.01
N SER A 516 17.21 -12.71 11.07
CA SER A 516 17.31 -11.48 11.85
C SER A 516 16.26 -10.42 11.50
N THR A 517 15.92 -10.30 10.21
CA THR A 517 14.87 -9.37 9.76
C THR A 517 13.47 -9.82 10.17
N THR A 518 13.26 -11.13 10.27
CA THR A 518 12.01 -11.72 10.76
C THR A 518 11.87 -11.54 12.26
N ALA A 519 12.94 -11.81 13.00
CA ALA A 519 12.97 -11.69 14.45
C ALA A 519 12.78 -10.23 14.91
N ASP A 520 13.26 -9.25 14.15
CA ASP A 520 13.00 -7.83 14.38
C ASP A 520 11.50 -7.47 14.44
N TYR A 521 10.63 -8.16 13.70
CA TYR A 521 9.18 -7.96 13.77
C TYR A 521 8.56 -8.50 15.07
N LEU A 522 9.27 -9.36 15.78
CA LEU A 522 8.85 -9.97 17.03
C LEU A 522 9.47 -9.30 18.27
N ARG A 523 10.18 -8.17 18.11
CA ARG A 523 10.62 -7.36 19.25
C ARG A 523 9.44 -6.63 19.93
N ARG A 524 8.57 -7.40 20.58
CA ARG A 524 7.61 -6.94 21.59
C ARG A 524 8.05 -7.52 22.93
N LEU A 525 9.13 -6.97 23.47
CA LEU A 525 9.79 -7.49 24.67
C LEU A 525 8.85 -7.54 25.88
N ASP A 526 7.79 -6.73 25.88
CA ASP A 526 6.85 -6.58 27.00
C ASP A 526 5.51 -7.31 26.81
N ASP A 527 5.30 -8.07 25.72
CA ASP A 527 4.04 -8.79 25.50
C ASP A 527 3.95 -10.05 26.39
N PRO A 528 3.00 -10.13 27.35
CA PRO A 528 2.93 -11.23 28.30
C PRO A 528 2.71 -12.59 27.64
N ILE A 529 1.99 -12.66 26.53
CA ILE A 529 1.72 -13.91 25.80
C ILE A 529 3.01 -14.38 25.13
N PHE A 530 3.79 -13.46 24.57
CA PHE A 530 5.10 -13.79 24.01
C PHE A 530 6.06 -14.25 25.10
N LEU A 531 6.10 -13.58 26.24
CA LEU A 531 6.91 -14.00 27.38
C LEU A 531 6.49 -15.39 27.88
N THR A 532 5.18 -15.67 27.96
CA THR A 532 4.64 -16.96 28.40
C THR A 532 4.90 -18.08 27.39
N ARG A 533 4.74 -17.86 26.08
CA ARG A 533 5.03 -18.89 25.05
C ARG A 533 6.53 -19.09 24.83
N ARG A 534 7.30 -18.01 24.96
CA ARG A 534 8.75 -18.07 25.13
C ARG A 534 9.13 -18.85 26.39
N ALA A 535 8.28 -18.89 27.41
CA ALA A 535 8.40 -19.71 28.61
C ALA A 535 7.91 -21.16 28.46
N VAL A 536 6.99 -21.47 27.55
CA VAL A 536 6.66 -22.88 27.20
C VAL A 536 7.84 -23.57 26.48
N HIS A 537 8.71 -22.81 25.79
CA HIS A 537 10.05 -23.27 25.40
C HIS A 537 11.01 -23.44 26.61
N GLN A 538 10.78 -22.73 27.72
CA GLN A 538 11.56 -22.82 28.97
C GLN A 538 11.10 -23.97 29.90
N ASP A 539 9.82 -24.37 29.90
CA ASP A 539 9.34 -25.47 30.75
C ASP A 539 9.98 -26.82 30.35
N ALA A 540 10.27 -27.01 29.06
CA ALA A 540 11.07 -28.16 28.60
C ALA A 540 12.54 -28.13 29.08
N VAL A 541 13.04 -26.97 29.50
CA VAL A 541 14.38 -26.75 30.07
C VAL A 541 14.37 -26.87 31.60
N PHE A 542 13.27 -26.48 32.28
CA PHE A 542 13.16 -26.48 33.75
C PHE A 542 12.66 -27.79 34.37
N VAL A 543 11.89 -28.61 33.66
CA VAL A 543 11.27 -29.86 34.18
C VAL A 543 12.30 -30.92 34.64
N ARG A 544 13.61 -30.68 34.46
CA ARG A 544 14.68 -31.55 34.96
C ARG A 544 15.40 -31.05 36.21
N LEU A 545 15.17 -29.81 36.63
CA LEU A 545 15.85 -29.17 37.76
C LEU A 545 15.10 -29.28 39.08
N SER A 546 13.80 -29.55 39.07
CA SER A 546 12.98 -29.69 40.29
C SER A 546 13.08 -31.07 40.96
N SER A 547 13.96 -31.96 40.50
CA SER A 547 14.30 -33.21 41.20
C SER A 547 15.56 -33.13 42.07
N ALA A 548 16.15 -31.94 42.24
CA ALA A 548 17.25 -31.71 43.18
C ALA A 548 16.80 -30.73 44.27
N GLU A 549 15.95 -31.21 45.17
CA GLU A 549 15.80 -30.61 46.50
C GLU A 549 17.06 -30.93 47.30
N ASP A 550 18.07 -30.07 47.20
CA ASP A 550 18.91 -29.65 48.33
C ASP A 550 20.04 -28.74 47.82
N GLY A 551 20.16 -27.56 48.43
CA GLY A 551 21.08 -26.47 48.06
C GLY A 551 22.55 -26.75 48.34
N SER A 552 23.07 -27.88 47.86
CA SER A 552 24.48 -28.24 47.91
C SER A 552 25.19 -27.84 46.61
N LEU A 553 26.23 -27.02 46.79
CA LEU A 553 27.32 -26.68 45.88
C LEU A 553 27.35 -27.40 44.51
N ILE A 554 27.15 -26.63 43.44
CA ILE A 554 27.51 -27.00 42.06
C ILE A 554 29.05 -27.11 42.00
N SER A 555 29.55 -28.28 42.39
CA SER A 555 30.96 -28.70 42.36
C SER A 555 31.10 -30.10 41.75
N GLU A 556 30.08 -30.60 41.06
CA GLU A 556 30.22 -31.75 40.18
C GLU A 556 30.31 -31.23 38.75
N SER A 557 31.30 -31.76 38.03
CA SER A 557 31.65 -31.39 36.67
C SER A 557 30.41 -31.23 35.78
N LEU A 558 30.44 -30.25 34.89
CA LEU A 558 29.45 -30.04 33.82
C LEU A 558 29.20 -31.27 32.93
N GLU A 559 29.96 -32.34 33.13
CA GLU A 559 29.83 -33.65 32.46
C GLU A 559 28.76 -34.56 33.09
N ALA A 560 28.28 -34.28 34.31
CA ALA A 560 27.43 -35.23 35.06
C ALA A 560 25.90 -34.95 35.02
N SER A 561 25.43 -33.86 34.41
CA SER A 561 23.99 -33.53 34.39
C SER A 561 23.21 -33.94 33.12
N GLU A 562 23.86 -34.57 32.15
CA GLU A 562 23.20 -34.97 30.90
C GLU A 562 22.44 -36.28 31.05
N SER A 563 21.25 -36.20 31.63
CA SER A 563 20.23 -37.13 31.17
C SER A 563 19.60 -36.55 29.90
N THR A 564 20.26 -36.79 28.77
CA THR A 564 19.87 -36.43 27.39
C THR A 564 18.76 -37.33 26.84
N GLN A 565 18.10 -38.12 27.70
CA GLN A 565 17.06 -39.07 27.31
C GLN A 565 15.92 -38.37 26.55
N GLY A 566 15.86 -38.61 25.23
CA GLY A 566 14.88 -38.06 24.30
C GLY A 566 15.28 -36.76 23.60
N MET A 567 16.45 -36.18 23.88
CA MET A 567 16.98 -34.98 23.21
C MET A 567 18.03 -35.38 22.19
N HIS A 568 17.95 -34.82 20.98
CA HIS A 568 18.90 -35.13 19.91
C HIS A 568 19.85 -33.97 19.68
N GLU A 569 21.15 -34.23 19.80
CA GLU A 569 22.20 -33.23 19.62
C GLU A 569 22.29 -32.73 18.17
N ALA A 570 22.48 -31.43 18.00
CA ALA A 570 22.79 -30.76 16.74
C ALA A 570 24.00 -29.82 16.93
N LEU A 571 24.39 -29.11 15.86
CA LEU A 571 25.64 -28.34 15.82
C LEU A 571 25.79 -27.33 16.98
N LEU A 572 24.78 -26.50 17.23
CA LEU A 572 24.79 -25.48 18.28
C LEU A 572 23.54 -25.55 19.16
N ASN A 573 22.85 -26.67 19.19
CA ASN A 573 21.58 -26.80 19.91
C ASN A 573 21.20 -28.27 20.06
N HIS A 574 20.13 -28.52 20.81
CA HIS A 574 19.44 -29.81 20.83
C HIS A 574 18.06 -29.72 20.14
N CYS A 575 17.52 -30.88 19.76
CA CYS A 575 16.21 -31.05 19.15
C CYS A 575 15.32 -31.92 20.04
N ARG A 576 14.10 -31.44 20.32
CA ARG A 576 13.08 -32.14 21.12
C ARG A 576 12.58 -33.42 20.45
N ASP A 577 12.38 -33.38 19.13
CA ASP A 577 11.85 -34.51 18.36
C ASP A 577 12.23 -34.36 16.87
N PRO A 578 13.25 -35.10 16.38
CA PRO A 578 13.66 -35.03 14.99
C PRO A 578 12.66 -35.70 14.03
N MET A 579 11.70 -36.50 14.52
CA MET A 579 10.69 -37.20 13.71
C MET A 579 9.43 -36.34 13.48
N LYS A 580 9.29 -35.24 14.24
CA LYS A 580 8.21 -34.26 14.12
C LYS A 580 8.71 -32.94 13.53
N SER A 581 9.27 -33.03 12.33
CA SER A 581 9.79 -31.86 11.60
C SER A 581 8.69 -30.82 11.30
N PRO A 582 8.94 -29.51 11.54
CA PRO A 582 8.06 -28.44 11.08
C PRO A 582 8.23 -28.09 9.59
N VAL A 583 9.15 -28.74 8.86
CA VAL A 583 9.40 -28.45 7.45
C VAL A 583 8.17 -28.77 6.60
N SER A 584 7.64 -27.74 5.94
CA SER A 584 6.46 -27.88 5.06
C SER A 584 6.68 -28.94 3.98
N GLY A 585 5.72 -29.87 3.84
CA GLY A 585 5.74 -30.93 2.84
C GLY A 585 6.54 -32.17 3.23
N GLN A 586 7.17 -32.19 4.40
CA GLN A 586 7.84 -33.38 4.92
C GLN A 586 6.81 -34.40 5.45
N LYS A 587 7.03 -35.69 5.20
CA LYS A 587 6.16 -36.77 5.66
C LYS A 587 6.21 -36.89 7.18
N THR A 588 5.03 -36.94 7.82
CA THR A 588 4.93 -37.12 9.28
C THR A 588 5.60 -38.43 9.70
N GLY A 589 6.46 -38.38 10.72
CA GLY A 589 7.21 -39.53 11.21
C GLY A 589 8.49 -39.84 10.44
N SER A 590 8.98 -38.94 9.57
CA SER A 590 10.32 -39.05 8.98
C SER A 590 11.31 -38.11 9.69
N LEU A 591 12.60 -38.49 9.71
CA LEU A 591 13.67 -37.64 10.20
C LEU A 591 13.68 -36.28 9.49
N CYS A 592 13.85 -35.21 10.27
CA CYS A 592 13.98 -33.84 9.79
C CYS A 592 15.10 -33.72 8.73
N SER A 593 14.77 -33.17 7.56
CA SER A 593 15.74 -32.94 6.48
C SER A 593 16.33 -31.53 6.48
N ALA A 594 15.98 -30.69 7.46
CA ALA A 594 16.47 -29.32 7.55
C ALA A 594 17.99 -29.30 7.83
N SER A 595 18.69 -28.33 7.25
CA SER A 595 20.09 -28.09 7.61
C SER A 595 20.20 -27.53 9.03
N ASN A 596 21.34 -27.78 9.68
CA ASN A 596 21.60 -27.38 11.07
C ASN A 596 21.41 -25.88 11.33
N GLU A 597 21.53 -25.03 10.30
CA GLU A 597 21.35 -23.58 10.41
C GLU A 597 19.89 -23.18 10.66
N VAL A 598 18.94 -24.01 10.26
CA VAL A 598 17.49 -23.78 10.43
C VAL A 598 17.04 -24.05 11.86
N CYS A 599 17.79 -24.85 12.62
CA CYS A 599 17.39 -25.31 13.95
C CYS A 599 17.18 -24.17 14.97
N LEU A 600 17.96 -23.09 14.89
CA LEU A 600 17.90 -21.96 15.83
C LEU A 600 16.58 -21.16 15.78
N GLY A 601 15.74 -21.38 14.76
CA GLY A 601 14.41 -20.80 14.63
C GLY A 601 13.25 -21.82 14.78
N CYS A 602 13.55 -23.07 15.11
CA CYS A 602 12.61 -24.19 15.05
C CYS A 602 11.77 -24.34 16.33
N GLN A 603 10.52 -24.80 16.21
CA GLN A 603 9.64 -25.12 17.34
C GLN A 603 10.17 -26.28 18.23
N ASN A 604 11.02 -27.17 17.69
CA ASN A 604 11.62 -28.27 18.44
C ASN A 604 12.96 -27.89 19.09
N LEU A 605 13.36 -26.60 19.05
CA LEU A 605 14.62 -26.14 19.59
C LEU A 605 14.71 -26.33 21.11
N ILE A 606 15.82 -26.92 21.56
CA ILE A 606 16.25 -26.99 22.95
C ILE A 606 17.65 -26.37 23.05
N ILE A 607 17.88 -25.56 24.09
CA ILE A 607 19.19 -24.97 24.40
C ILE A 607 19.60 -25.41 25.80
N THR A 608 20.80 -25.98 25.90
CA THR A 608 21.44 -26.42 27.14
C THR A 608 22.64 -25.51 27.48
N PHE A 609 23.26 -25.70 28.65
CA PHE A 609 24.52 -25.02 28.98
C PHE A 609 25.67 -25.43 28.04
N LEU A 610 25.71 -26.69 27.61
CA LEU A 610 26.65 -27.16 26.60
C LEU A 610 26.47 -26.39 25.28
N ASP A 611 25.24 -26.15 24.85
CA ASP A 611 24.97 -25.38 23.62
C ASP A 611 25.43 -23.91 23.73
N ILE A 612 25.29 -23.30 24.92
CA ILE A 612 25.83 -21.96 25.18
C ILE A 612 27.36 -21.97 25.08
N LYS A 613 28.02 -22.99 25.64
CA LYS A 613 29.47 -23.19 25.54
C LYS A 613 29.91 -23.37 24.09
N LYS A 614 29.24 -24.26 23.34
CA LYS A 614 29.42 -24.48 21.89
C LYS A 614 29.36 -23.17 21.10
N TYR A 615 28.38 -22.32 21.40
CA TYR A 615 28.28 -21.02 20.75
C TYR A 615 29.51 -20.13 20.99
N PHE A 616 29.98 -20.01 22.23
CA PHE A 616 31.17 -19.21 22.53
C PHE A 616 32.43 -19.76 21.89
N CYS A 617 32.65 -21.08 21.95
CA CYS A 617 33.75 -21.76 21.26
C CYS A 617 33.70 -21.49 19.74
N PHE A 618 32.54 -21.69 19.13
CA PHE A 618 32.33 -21.47 17.69
C PHE A 618 32.69 -20.04 17.26
N ILE A 619 32.25 -19.03 18.01
CA ILE A 619 32.53 -17.62 17.69
C ILE A 619 34.01 -17.30 17.86
N ALA A 620 34.63 -17.70 18.98
CA ALA A 620 36.05 -17.47 19.23
C ALA A 620 36.93 -18.10 18.14
N PHE A 621 36.61 -19.34 17.75
CA PHE A 621 37.32 -20.07 16.70
C PHE A 621 37.23 -19.37 15.33
N HIS A 622 36.04 -18.92 14.92
CA HIS A 622 35.90 -18.24 13.63
C HIS A 622 36.53 -16.84 13.64
N ASP A 623 36.45 -16.11 14.76
CA ASP A 623 37.13 -14.82 14.92
C ASP A 623 38.66 -14.99 14.78
N TYR A 624 39.22 -16.09 15.32
CA TYR A 624 40.63 -16.47 15.15
C TYR A 624 40.99 -16.75 13.68
N LEU A 625 40.22 -17.60 12.97
CA LEU A 625 40.46 -17.90 11.55
C LEU A 625 40.51 -16.65 10.67
N LEU A 626 39.66 -15.66 10.96
CA LEU A 626 39.69 -14.37 10.26
C LEU A 626 40.95 -13.57 10.57
N GLN A 627 41.38 -13.57 11.84
CA GLN A 627 42.57 -12.84 12.30
C GLN A 627 43.86 -13.36 11.67
N VAL A 628 44.00 -14.68 11.53
CA VAL A 628 45.17 -15.31 10.90
C VAL A 628 45.10 -15.35 9.37
N GLY A 629 43.95 -14.94 8.79
CA GLY A 629 43.76 -14.83 7.34
C GLY A 629 43.39 -16.14 6.64
N ASP A 630 43.05 -17.19 7.37
CA ASP A 630 42.63 -18.48 6.82
C ASP A 630 41.25 -18.44 6.16
N ILE A 631 40.41 -17.48 6.57
CA ILE A 631 39.13 -17.19 5.95
C ILE A 631 39.00 -15.71 5.61
N THR A 632 38.26 -15.42 4.55
CA THR A 632 37.94 -14.04 4.18
C THR A 632 36.88 -13.44 5.11
N ASP A 633 36.84 -12.10 5.19
CA ASP A 633 35.78 -11.36 5.89
C ASP A 633 34.37 -11.69 5.36
N LEU A 634 34.24 -12.15 4.11
CA LEU A 634 32.96 -12.61 3.57
C LEU A 634 32.55 -13.98 4.14
N GLU A 635 33.48 -14.92 4.23
CA GLU A 635 33.26 -16.28 4.76
C GLU A 635 32.98 -16.24 6.25
N HIS A 636 33.76 -15.47 7.00
CA HIS A 636 33.50 -15.21 8.42
C HIS A 636 32.08 -14.70 8.64
N ARG A 637 31.66 -13.68 7.87
CA ARG A 637 30.31 -13.12 7.97
C ARG A 637 29.23 -14.14 7.64
N LYS A 638 29.44 -15.01 6.65
CA LYS A 638 28.49 -16.10 6.34
C LYS A 638 28.36 -17.07 7.50
N ALA A 639 29.47 -17.45 8.14
CA ALA A 639 29.46 -18.41 9.23
C ALA A 639 28.84 -17.85 10.51
N THR A 640 29.19 -16.61 10.90
CA THR A 640 28.95 -16.08 12.26
C THR A 640 27.77 -15.12 12.38
N SER A 641 27.47 -14.32 11.35
CA SER A 641 26.62 -13.13 11.54
C SER A 641 25.18 -13.43 11.98
N GLU A 642 24.56 -14.45 11.39
CA GLU A 642 23.18 -14.85 11.72
C GLU A 642 23.11 -15.56 13.07
N LYS A 643 24.07 -16.46 13.34
CA LYS A 643 24.20 -17.15 14.63
C LYS A 643 24.40 -16.16 15.76
N ARG A 644 25.35 -15.24 15.62
CA ARG A 644 25.63 -14.17 16.58
C ARG A 644 24.39 -13.32 16.85
N PHE A 645 23.67 -12.93 15.81
CA PHE A 645 22.43 -12.17 15.98
C PHE A 645 21.39 -12.92 16.81
N ILE A 646 21.10 -14.18 16.49
CA ILE A 646 20.09 -14.98 17.20
C ILE A 646 20.53 -15.23 18.64
N TRP A 647 21.77 -15.64 18.85
CA TRP A 647 22.31 -15.93 20.16
C TRP A 647 22.33 -14.69 21.05
N GLU A 648 22.96 -13.60 20.61
CA GLU A 648 23.13 -12.40 21.45
C GLU A 648 21.81 -11.67 21.71
N ASN A 649 20.85 -11.69 20.78
CA ASN A 649 19.62 -10.89 20.91
C ASN A 649 18.40 -11.69 21.38
N TYR A 650 18.42 -13.03 21.24
CA TYR A 650 17.25 -13.87 21.53
C TYR A 650 17.56 -14.98 22.52
N ILE A 651 18.73 -15.63 22.46
CA ILE A 651 19.04 -16.77 23.33
C ILE A 651 19.70 -16.31 24.63
N LEU A 652 20.87 -15.66 24.55
CA LEU A 652 21.68 -15.30 25.72
C LEU A 652 20.97 -14.34 26.67
N VAL A 653 20.20 -13.37 26.15
CA VAL A 653 19.41 -12.44 26.99
C VAL A 653 18.35 -13.12 27.88
N LYS A 654 18.14 -14.44 27.73
CA LYS A 654 17.24 -15.24 28.58
C LYS A 654 17.92 -15.81 29.82
N TYR A 655 19.25 -15.83 29.87
CA TYR A 655 20.03 -16.44 30.95
C TYR A 655 20.60 -15.36 31.87
N ASP A 656 20.83 -15.71 33.13
CA ASP A 656 21.52 -14.83 34.07
C ASP A 656 22.90 -14.44 33.55
N SER A 657 23.24 -13.15 33.64
CA SER A 657 24.49 -12.63 33.11
C SER A 657 25.72 -13.25 33.79
N GLY A 658 25.62 -13.60 35.08
CA GLY A 658 26.69 -14.26 35.81
C GLY A 658 26.91 -15.70 35.33
N VAL A 659 25.83 -16.44 35.04
CA VAL A 659 25.92 -17.78 34.43
C VAL A 659 26.58 -17.71 33.05
N ILE A 660 26.16 -16.75 32.22
CA ILE A 660 26.72 -16.59 30.87
C ILE A 660 28.21 -16.27 30.92
N GLU A 661 28.63 -15.37 31.80
CA GLU A 661 30.04 -14.98 31.89
C GLU A 661 30.92 -16.13 32.38
N ARG A 662 30.40 -16.98 33.28
CA ARG A 662 31.09 -18.22 33.68
C ARG A 662 31.29 -19.16 32.50
N ILE A 663 30.22 -19.47 31.75
CA ILE A 663 30.30 -20.38 30.59
C ILE A 663 31.18 -19.80 29.48
N ARG A 664 31.14 -18.48 29.25
CA ARG A 664 32.05 -17.81 28.30
C ARG A 664 33.51 -17.98 28.72
N SER A 665 33.81 -17.74 30.00
CA SER A 665 35.17 -17.89 30.53
C SER A 665 35.65 -19.34 30.38
N GLU A 666 34.77 -20.29 30.69
CA GLU A 666 35.06 -21.71 30.54
C GLU A 666 35.25 -22.12 29.07
N ALA A 667 34.47 -21.58 28.12
CA ALA A 667 34.64 -21.84 26.69
C ALA A 667 36.01 -21.39 26.15
N LEU A 668 36.64 -20.40 26.78
CA LEU A 668 38.00 -19.95 26.44
C LEU A 668 39.07 -20.81 27.10
N SER A 669 38.88 -21.21 28.35
CA SER A 669 39.85 -22.02 29.10
C SER A 669 39.81 -23.50 28.74
N PHE A 670 38.62 -24.02 28.43
CA PHE A 670 38.34 -25.42 28.12
C PHE A 670 37.41 -25.50 26.91
N PRO A 671 37.91 -25.15 25.71
CA PRO A 671 37.10 -25.17 24.49
C PRO A 671 36.65 -26.59 24.15
N ILE A 672 35.62 -26.65 23.32
CA ILE A 672 35.12 -27.92 22.79
C ILE A 672 36.07 -28.38 21.67
N PRO A 673 36.47 -29.67 21.60
CA PRO A 673 37.56 -30.14 20.73
C PRO A 673 37.43 -29.77 19.25
N GLU A 674 36.20 -29.70 18.73
CA GLU A 674 35.88 -29.32 17.36
C GLU A 674 36.23 -27.85 17.04
N TRP A 675 36.28 -26.98 18.04
CA TRP A 675 36.56 -25.55 17.92
C TRP A 675 37.69 -25.09 18.84
N ASP A 676 38.57 -26.01 19.20
CA ASP A 676 39.78 -25.71 19.93
C ASP A 676 40.86 -25.18 18.98
N ILE A 677 41.29 -23.93 19.23
CA ILE A 677 42.31 -23.24 18.45
C ILE A 677 43.67 -23.94 18.57
N SER A 678 44.03 -24.45 19.75
CA SER A 678 45.29 -25.14 19.98
C SER A 678 45.36 -26.44 19.17
N LEU A 679 44.31 -27.26 19.23
CA LEU A 679 44.21 -28.49 18.43
C LEU A 679 44.13 -28.21 16.92
N TYR A 680 43.61 -27.06 16.51
CA TYR A 680 43.60 -26.65 15.11
C TYR A 680 45.01 -26.31 14.61
N GLU A 681 45.76 -25.50 15.36
CA GLU A 681 47.13 -25.13 15.00
C GLU A 681 48.08 -26.34 15.02
N GLU A 682 47.93 -27.25 15.99
CA GLU A 682 48.67 -28.52 16.01
C GLU A 682 48.43 -29.34 14.74
N ARG A 683 47.17 -29.43 14.27
CA ARG A 683 46.80 -30.14 13.03
C ARG A 683 47.19 -29.41 11.75
N LYS A 684 47.46 -28.10 11.82
CA LYS A 684 47.88 -27.29 10.67
C LYS A 684 49.39 -27.32 10.48
N HIS A 685 50.14 -27.51 11.57
CA HIS A 685 51.59 -27.49 11.59
C HIS A 685 52.25 -28.88 11.76
N GLY A 686 51.49 -29.91 12.12
CA GLY A 686 51.87 -31.32 12.03
C GLY A 686 51.36 -31.95 10.75
#